data_AF-A0A223ZET7-F1
#
_entry.id   AF-A0A223ZET7-F1
#
_cell.length_a   1.000
_cell.length_b   1.000
_cell.length_c   1.000
_cell.angle_alpha   90.00
_cell.angle_beta   90.00
_cell.angle_gamma   90.00
#
_symmetry.space_group_name_H-M   'P 1'
#
loop_
_entity.id
_entity.type
_entity.pdbx_description
1 polymer ?
#
loop_
_entity_poly.entity_id
_entity_poly.type
_entity_poly.pdbx_seq_one_letter_code
_entity_poly.pdbx_strand_id
1 'polypeptide(L)'
;MEPIWWDEYWFYQTHYSGISSTSLNNRISGNNINDNNYGIYLQSDGYSGHDGDDNHIIENNIVSNDYGIYVYNSAGNVHFNRITENYFGLYIDKGRINATNNWWSSNNPAFVVEPWWSRNDPNYVAEPSDIYITREYYDGSWRDSWPSGEVEYDPWLILQMNASPDQIYNLGNSTITADLTHNNIGEDTLSKGHVPDGIPVKFSTNMGTITTPVYTMNGKATGTLLLENILSGTANITATVDKQSVSATVTRIPAKGILTIRSTALDHNSGHWEFNWDAFCELEEKAWAELGMGIDEYCYMMYGDPLAYDEPGLMPELWDYCYDPLTLSYEIPLNDPTIWVSVLWKETGMFREEVDLIVNGNVVASKTVFNVAYLYYRHSYSENVFKQIRYINQLFLKPIESNLPLQLIIASNPQLWNFTDNQLEDGILALVKEQNNFTDSEIAFIKNYRRYFIDPLIISIFYPGKSAQTITITDPDDGETLNLNFPGNPILRVSPMVYMNGDGYEGVRSFAIATTKVTDSVVQYWLDKKSLYQPGAMKAAYGTFLTSLLMIKCHDMVADQAAAKFNVTWTRTSMAVFSVCDDARDTYLTGESDHGMGMTVIGAPENVWAFRFACSLAYSPLEHWVMSSIMPVNMTSPFTLQVSSVTIGLCYRILNGEIPEMFMSNGYIVFKMKGKDDLILLLDPETGIVRDIMTSLCGVYCFHDQITDRSIQLAESLKSNLNVRPDDYDSISDVSISLGSIVAMFGTAVSEGKTIVTAELLSPLLFLLIPLKILDTLKPGSIAESERNGLFNSTNYILPLMSQYWGESGPSQWFWDTLKESLEKYYHDITPSQSDLEKEQPANFMGSSMTPDGNFMIFVYGGDEEMIVGSIIKSLELLLIMSAGL
;
A
#
# COMPACT_ATOMS: atom_id res chain seq x y z
N MET A 1 82.28 -55.08 34.93
CA MET A 1 82.36 -53.81 34.18
C MET A 1 81.33 -53.91 33.08
N GLU A 2 80.26 -53.12 33.23
CA GLU A 2 79.06 -53.08 32.40
C GLU A 2 79.34 -52.56 30.98
N PRO A 3 78.38 -52.80 30.06
CA PRO A 3 77.91 -51.72 29.22
C PRO A 3 76.40 -51.48 29.39
N ILE A 4 76.10 -50.19 29.34
CA ILE A 4 74.85 -49.48 29.62
C ILE A 4 73.79 -49.73 28.55
N TRP A 5 72.53 -49.79 29.00
CA TRP A 5 71.31 -49.85 28.18
C TRP A 5 70.95 -48.46 27.66
N TRP A 6 70.58 -48.35 26.39
CA TRP A 6 69.73 -47.27 25.88
C TRP A 6 68.67 -47.90 24.98
N ASP A 7 67.44 -47.97 25.50
CA ASP A 7 66.22 -48.13 24.73
C ASP A 7 65.83 -46.75 24.16
N GLU A 8 65.69 -46.66 22.84
CA GLU A 8 64.89 -45.61 22.21
C GLU A 8 63.99 -46.25 21.14
N TYR A 9 62.75 -46.53 21.52
CA TYR A 9 61.63 -46.71 20.59
C TYR A 9 60.71 -45.51 20.76
N TRP A 10 60.93 -44.45 19.98
CA TRP A 10 59.96 -43.38 19.75
C TRP A 10 59.32 -43.58 18.38
N PHE A 11 58.17 -44.25 18.34
CA PHE A 11 57.26 -44.15 17.19
C PHE A 11 56.46 -42.85 17.35
N TYR A 12 56.76 -41.85 16.52
CA TYR A 12 55.90 -40.68 16.33
C TYR A 12 54.57 -41.11 15.68
N GLN A 13 53.47 -41.09 16.43
CA GLN A 13 52.15 -40.90 15.84
C GLN A 13 52.03 -39.41 15.51
N THR A 14 51.92 -39.07 14.23
CA THR A 14 51.66 -37.69 13.78
C THR A 14 50.22 -37.32 14.10
N HIS A 15 50.02 -36.59 15.19
CA HIS A 15 48.74 -35.97 15.55
C HIS A 15 48.51 -34.75 14.63
N TYR A 16 47.62 -34.86 13.66
CA TYR A 16 47.23 -33.72 12.83
C TYR A 16 46.18 -32.89 13.57
N SER A 17 46.64 -31.83 14.24
CA SER A 17 45.76 -30.84 14.87
C SER A 17 45.52 -29.65 13.93
N GLY A 18 44.28 -29.16 13.86
CA GLY A 18 43.96 -27.94 13.10
C GLY A 18 44.59 -26.70 13.75
N ILE A 19 44.30 -26.49 15.04
CA ILE A 19 44.96 -25.51 15.91
C ILE A 19 45.48 -26.24 17.15
N SER A 20 46.74 -26.06 17.48
CA SER A 20 47.35 -26.58 18.71
C SER A 20 47.96 -25.44 19.49
N SER A 21 47.56 -25.28 20.76
CA SER A 21 48.15 -24.29 21.66
C SER A 21 48.67 -24.96 22.91
N THR A 22 49.94 -24.70 23.22
CA THR A 22 50.57 -25.04 24.51
C THR A 22 50.73 -23.81 25.43
N SER A 23 50.09 -22.70 25.05
CA SER A 23 50.22 -21.38 25.70
C SER A 23 48.94 -21.03 26.48
N LEU A 24 49.01 -20.07 27.40
CA LEU A 24 47.87 -19.59 28.18
C LEU A 24 47.22 -18.34 27.57
N ASN A 25 45.95 -18.09 27.88
CA ASN A 25 45.22 -16.86 27.56
C ASN A 25 45.08 -16.55 26.05
N ASN A 26 44.83 -17.59 25.24
CA ASN A 26 44.67 -17.42 23.79
C ASN A 26 43.25 -16.99 23.44
N ARG A 27 43.09 -16.24 22.34
CA ARG A 27 41.79 -16.00 21.72
C ARG A 27 41.75 -16.65 20.34
N ILE A 28 40.88 -17.65 20.18
CA ILE A 28 40.67 -18.41 18.94
C ILE A 28 39.26 -18.11 18.45
N SER A 29 39.12 -17.42 17.32
CA SER A 29 37.81 -17.07 16.78
C SER A 29 37.74 -16.97 15.28
N GLY A 30 36.55 -17.19 14.71
CA GLY A 30 36.29 -16.99 13.28
C GLY A 30 36.96 -18.04 12.40
N ASN A 31 37.30 -19.21 12.95
CA ASN A 31 37.98 -20.28 12.22
C ASN A 31 37.00 -21.32 11.70
N ASN A 32 37.30 -21.88 10.52
CA ASN A 32 36.66 -23.09 10.00
C ASN A 32 37.67 -24.25 10.12
N ILE A 33 37.39 -25.22 10.98
CA ILE A 33 38.31 -26.30 11.36
C ILE A 33 37.64 -27.64 11.05
N ASN A 34 38.16 -28.35 10.05
CA ASN A 34 37.56 -29.59 9.56
C ASN A 34 38.54 -30.73 9.30
N ASP A 35 38.03 -31.96 9.43
CA ASP A 35 38.70 -33.21 9.03
C ASP A 35 40.08 -33.44 9.69
N ASN A 36 40.23 -33.03 10.96
CA ASN A 36 41.44 -33.25 11.76
C ASN A 36 41.26 -34.37 12.79
N ASN A 37 42.37 -34.91 13.29
CA ASN A 37 42.33 -35.76 14.48
C ASN A 37 41.93 -34.90 15.70
N TYR A 38 42.59 -33.76 15.88
CA TYR A 38 42.17 -32.75 16.86
C TYR A 38 41.85 -31.44 16.15
N GLY A 39 40.62 -30.92 16.25
CA GLY A 39 40.26 -29.61 15.71
C GLY A 39 41.04 -28.51 16.43
N ILE A 40 40.76 -28.33 17.72
CA ILE A 40 41.51 -27.46 18.62
C ILE A 40 42.10 -28.31 19.75
N TYR A 41 43.42 -28.34 19.87
CA TYR A 41 44.13 -28.99 20.97
C TYR A 41 44.67 -27.93 21.94
N LEU A 42 44.23 -27.98 23.19
CA LEU A 42 44.68 -27.09 24.27
C LEU A 42 45.49 -27.87 25.29
N GLN A 43 46.70 -27.39 25.58
CA GLN A 43 47.56 -27.92 26.62
C GLN A 43 48.25 -26.81 27.43
N SER A 44 48.35 -26.97 28.75
CA SER A 44 49.24 -26.15 29.59
C SER A 44 50.44 -26.98 30.05
N ASP A 45 51.64 -26.40 29.97
CA ASP A 45 52.90 -26.99 30.42
C ASP A 45 53.20 -26.76 31.92
N GLY A 46 52.34 -26.02 32.62
CA GLY A 46 52.54 -25.62 34.01
C GLY A 46 51.99 -26.62 35.04
N TYR A 47 52.82 -26.96 36.03
CA TYR A 47 52.42 -27.68 37.25
C TYR A 47 51.46 -26.88 38.18
N SER A 48 51.08 -25.66 37.80
CA SER A 48 50.12 -24.81 38.50
C SER A 48 48.74 -24.99 37.88
N GLY A 49 47.97 -25.92 38.45
CA GLY A 49 46.65 -26.28 37.96
C GLY A 49 45.67 -25.11 37.90
N HIS A 50 44.78 -25.17 36.92
CA HIS A 50 43.45 -24.55 36.79
C HIS A 50 43.28 -23.02 36.98
N ASP A 51 44.10 -22.36 37.79
CA ASP A 51 43.96 -20.98 38.26
C ASP A 51 44.93 -20.06 37.47
N GLY A 52 44.66 -19.84 36.18
CA GLY A 52 45.46 -18.89 35.37
C GLY A 52 45.24 -18.93 33.86
N ASP A 53 44.66 -20.00 33.32
CA ASP A 53 44.34 -20.14 31.90
C ASP A 53 42.97 -19.52 31.60
N ASP A 54 42.94 -18.45 30.80
CA ASP A 54 41.74 -17.81 30.28
C ASP A 54 41.72 -17.86 28.75
N ASN A 55 41.62 -19.07 28.18
CA ASN A 55 41.48 -19.23 26.74
C ASN A 55 40.05 -18.86 26.30
N HIS A 56 39.88 -18.09 25.23
CA HIS A 56 38.59 -17.70 24.64
C HIS A 56 38.44 -18.34 23.26
N ILE A 57 37.64 -19.40 23.17
CA ILE A 57 37.28 -20.06 21.91
C ILE A 57 35.87 -19.64 21.55
N ILE A 58 35.71 -18.75 20.58
CA ILE A 58 34.41 -18.18 20.24
C ILE A 58 34.18 -18.07 18.74
N GLU A 59 32.94 -18.25 18.27
CA GLU A 59 32.59 -18.06 16.86
C GLU A 59 33.46 -18.90 15.89
N ASN A 60 33.74 -20.15 16.25
CA ASN A 60 34.40 -21.10 15.33
C ASN A 60 33.41 -22.14 14.79
N ASN A 61 33.63 -22.58 13.56
CA ASN A 61 33.01 -23.76 12.96
C ASN A 61 33.96 -24.94 13.10
N ILE A 62 33.63 -25.90 13.97
CA ILE A 62 34.47 -27.06 14.30
C ILE A 62 33.70 -28.31 13.87
N VAL A 63 34.08 -28.88 12.71
CA VAL A 63 33.25 -29.83 11.96
C VAL A 63 34.04 -31.08 11.58
N SER A 64 33.48 -32.28 11.70
CA SER A 64 34.08 -33.52 11.16
C SER A 64 35.49 -33.86 11.65
N ASN A 65 35.84 -33.52 12.90
CA ASN A 65 37.11 -33.92 13.53
C ASN A 65 36.90 -35.17 14.41
N ASP A 66 37.93 -35.97 14.66
CA ASP A 66 37.83 -37.04 15.67
C ASP A 66 37.56 -36.41 17.05
N TYR A 67 38.30 -35.37 17.39
CA TYR A 67 38.07 -34.53 18.56
C TYR A 67 37.90 -33.08 18.11
N GLY A 68 36.72 -32.48 18.30
CA GLY A 68 36.47 -31.09 17.93
C GLY A 68 37.33 -30.13 18.74
N ILE A 69 37.19 -30.16 20.06
CA ILE A 69 38.06 -29.46 21.01
C ILE A 69 38.58 -30.48 22.02
N TYR A 70 39.89 -30.66 22.08
CA TYR A 70 40.57 -31.53 23.03
C TYR A 70 41.31 -30.71 24.07
N VAL A 71 40.99 -30.95 25.34
CA VAL A 71 41.56 -30.20 26.47
C VAL A 71 42.39 -31.13 27.34
N TYR A 72 43.70 -30.85 27.38
CA TYR A 72 44.68 -31.56 28.20
C TYR A 72 45.35 -30.62 29.19
N ASN A 73 44.88 -30.64 30.44
CA ASN A 73 45.37 -29.80 31.52
C ASN A 73 45.29 -28.30 31.17
N SER A 74 44.14 -27.79 30.74
CA SER A 74 43.97 -26.35 30.45
C SER A 74 42.60 -25.83 30.91
N ALA A 75 42.41 -24.50 30.95
CA ALA A 75 41.13 -23.87 31.26
C ALA A 75 40.76 -22.77 30.26
N GLY A 76 39.47 -22.42 30.21
CA GLY A 76 38.97 -21.37 29.33
C GLY A 76 37.46 -21.35 29.13
N ASN A 77 37.06 -20.36 28.34
CA ASN A 77 35.70 -20.06 27.93
C ASN A 77 35.51 -20.45 26.46
N VAL A 78 34.55 -21.33 26.21
CA VAL A 78 34.15 -21.83 24.90
C VAL A 78 32.70 -21.39 24.71
N HIS A 79 32.44 -20.40 23.86
CA HIS A 79 31.08 -19.87 23.66
C HIS A 79 30.78 -19.64 22.19
N PHE A 80 29.52 -19.75 21.79
CA PHE A 80 29.06 -19.34 20.46
C PHE A 80 29.80 -20.04 19.31
N ASN A 81 30.31 -21.25 19.52
CA ASN A 81 30.88 -22.08 18.46
C ASN A 81 29.79 -22.99 17.87
N ARG A 82 29.93 -23.31 16.59
CA ARG A 82 29.20 -24.42 15.95
C ARG A 82 30.09 -25.66 15.97
N ILE A 83 29.73 -26.62 16.82
CA ILE A 83 30.47 -27.87 17.03
C ILE A 83 29.57 -29.01 16.56
N THR A 84 29.89 -29.60 15.41
CA THR A 84 29.03 -30.62 14.79
C THR A 84 29.84 -31.67 14.04
N GLU A 85 29.27 -32.86 13.86
CA GLU A 85 29.87 -33.97 13.10
C GLU A 85 31.24 -34.47 13.61
N ASN A 86 31.71 -34.01 14.77
CA ASN A 86 32.91 -34.54 15.41
C ASN A 86 32.59 -35.87 16.12
N TYR A 87 33.57 -36.77 16.26
CA TYR A 87 33.38 -38.00 17.04
C TYR A 87 33.21 -37.64 18.53
N PHE A 88 34.07 -36.75 19.06
CA PHE A 88 33.82 -36.01 20.30
C PHE A 88 33.76 -34.52 20.02
N GLY A 89 32.67 -33.83 20.39
CA GLY A 89 32.56 -32.37 20.19
C GLY A 89 33.57 -31.61 21.05
N LEU A 90 33.45 -31.75 22.37
CA LEU A 90 34.38 -31.26 23.39
C LEU A 90 34.83 -32.46 24.24
N TYR A 91 36.12 -32.75 24.21
CA TYR A 91 36.74 -33.81 24.99
C TYR A 91 37.67 -33.21 26.04
N ILE A 92 37.38 -33.49 27.31
CA ILE A 92 38.12 -32.96 28.44
C ILE A 92 38.81 -34.12 29.15
N ASP A 93 40.12 -34.19 29.00
CA ASP A 93 40.93 -35.14 29.75
C ASP A 93 41.27 -34.58 31.15
N LYS A 94 41.83 -33.38 31.19
CA LYS A 94 42.14 -32.65 32.43
C LYS A 94 41.90 -31.17 32.19
N GLY A 95 41.32 -30.43 33.14
CA GLY A 95 41.07 -29.00 32.96
C GLY A 95 39.71 -28.51 33.45
N ARG A 96 39.45 -27.20 33.28
CA ARG A 96 38.18 -26.56 33.63
C ARG A 96 37.67 -25.69 32.48
N ILE A 97 36.55 -26.07 31.88
CA ILE A 97 36.00 -25.36 30.71
C ILE A 97 34.60 -24.81 31.00
N ASN A 98 34.38 -23.54 30.69
CA ASN A 98 33.03 -22.99 30.57
C ASN A 98 32.60 -23.05 29.10
N ALA A 99 31.82 -24.06 28.75
CA ALA A 99 31.30 -24.36 27.42
C ALA A 99 29.83 -23.95 27.22
N THR A 100 29.32 -22.95 27.95
CA THR A 100 27.95 -22.48 27.79
C THR A 100 27.72 -21.79 26.44
N ASN A 101 26.46 -21.73 25.99
CA ASN A 101 26.01 -21.07 24.76
C ASN A 101 26.76 -21.48 23.49
N ASN A 102 27.13 -22.77 23.36
CA ASN A 102 27.54 -23.34 22.08
C ASN A 102 26.37 -24.03 21.37
N TRP A 103 26.48 -24.14 20.04
CA TRP A 103 25.59 -24.94 19.23
C TRP A 103 26.22 -26.32 18.98
N TRP A 104 25.62 -27.37 19.55
CA TRP A 104 26.11 -28.74 19.53
C TRP A 104 25.44 -29.61 18.45
N SER A 105 24.98 -29.01 17.34
CA SER A 105 24.22 -29.71 16.29
C SER A 105 22.83 -30.25 16.70
N SER A 106 22.42 -30.09 17.96
CA SER A 106 21.16 -30.60 18.51
C SER A 106 20.64 -29.69 19.62
N ASN A 107 19.31 -29.66 19.78
CA ASN A 107 18.67 -29.02 20.92
C ASN A 107 18.85 -29.79 22.23
N ASN A 108 19.32 -31.05 22.16
CA ASN A 108 19.53 -31.91 23.32
C ASN A 108 20.91 -32.58 23.24
N PRO A 109 22.00 -31.84 23.56
CA PRO A 109 23.36 -32.34 23.43
C PRO A 109 23.62 -33.58 24.29
N ALA A 110 24.40 -34.51 23.75
CA ALA A 110 24.84 -35.70 24.44
C ALA A 110 26.03 -35.39 25.35
N PHE A 111 25.81 -35.53 26.66
CA PHE A 111 26.83 -35.37 27.69
C PHE A 111 27.22 -36.73 28.28
N VAL A 112 28.51 -37.06 28.25
CA VAL A 112 29.06 -38.32 28.77
C VAL A 112 30.20 -38.05 29.73
N VAL A 113 30.14 -38.69 30.90
CA VAL A 113 31.28 -38.81 31.81
C VAL A 113 31.78 -40.23 31.74
N GLU A 114 33.07 -40.40 31.48
CA GLU A 114 33.73 -41.70 31.40
C GLU A 114 33.40 -42.56 32.64
N PRO A 115 32.88 -43.79 32.46
CA PRO A 115 32.61 -44.68 33.58
C PRO A 115 33.90 -45.12 34.28
N TRP A 116 33.93 -45.14 35.61
CA TRP A 116 35.13 -45.52 36.39
C TRP A 116 35.75 -46.89 36.01
N TRP A 117 34.96 -47.82 35.48
CA TRP A 117 35.39 -49.18 35.13
C TRP A 117 35.98 -49.28 33.71
N SER A 118 35.77 -48.28 32.84
CA SER A 118 36.18 -48.32 31.42
C SER A 118 37.68 -48.53 31.24
N ARG A 119 38.50 -47.86 32.06
CA ARG A 119 39.98 -47.91 31.96
C ARG A 119 40.60 -49.27 32.28
N ASN A 120 39.84 -50.15 32.95
CA ASN A 120 40.27 -51.51 33.28
C ASN A 120 39.73 -52.57 32.31
N ASP A 121 38.87 -52.18 31.36
CA ASP A 121 38.36 -53.06 30.31
C ASP A 121 39.06 -52.73 28.98
N PRO A 122 39.99 -53.58 28.49
CA PRO A 122 40.67 -53.35 27.22
C PRO A 122 39.72 -53.42 26.00
N ASN A 123 38.45 -53.79 26.18
CA ASN A 123 37.43 -53.81 25.13
C ASN A 123 36.46 -52.62 25.21
N TYR A 124 36.63 -51.69 26.15
CA TYR A 124 35.80 -50.50 26.21
C TYR A 124 36.11 -49.57 25.03
N VAL A 125 35.07 -49.20 24.28
CA VAL A 125 35.12 -48.19 23.21
C VAL A 125 34.18 -47.07 23.62
N ALA A 126 34.69 -45.86 23.68
CA ALA A 126 33.87 -44.69 23.99
C ALA A 126 32.98 -44.35 22.79
N GLU A 127 31.68 -44.23 23.03
CA GLU A 127 30.70 -43.83 22.01
C GLU A 127 30.84 -42.32 21.69
N PRO A 128 30.52 -41.90 20.46
CA PRO A 128 30.51 -40.49 20.09
C PRO A 128 29.61 -39.64 21.00
N SER A 129 30.04 -38.44 21.36
CA SER A 129 29.28 -37.53 22.21
C SER A 129 29.64 -36.06 21.97
N ASP A 130 28.69 -35.16 22.21
CA ASP A 130 28.93 -33.72 22.07
C ASP A 130 29.91 -33.21 23.13
N ILE A 131 29.80 -33.73 24.36
CA ILE A 131 30.68 -33.40 25.48
C ILE A 131 31.10 -34.68 26.19
N TYR A 132 32.41 -34.94 26.28
CA TYR A 132 33.01 -36.09 26.93
C TYR A 132 34.02 -35.67 27.99
N ILE A 133 33.89 -36.20 29.21
CA ILE A 133 34.85 -35.95 30.31
C ILE A 133 35.50 -37.27 30.74
N THR A 134 36.83 -37.31 30.83
CA THR A 134 37.54 -38.47 31.40
C THR A 134 37.55 -38.45 32.94
N ARG A 135 37.61 -39.62 33.57
CA ARG A 135 37.78 -39.74 35.03
C ARG A 135 39.20 -40.21 35.35
N GLU A 136 39.79 -39.65 36.40
CA GLU A 136 41.08 -40.13 36.93
C GLU A 136 40.88 -41.13 38.09
N TYR A 137 41.70 -42.19 38.12
CA TYR A 137 41.63 -43.27 39.12
C TYR A 137 42.28 -42.83 40.44
N TYR A 138 41.55 -42.92 41.56
CA TYR A 138 42.09 -42.65 42.90
C TYR A 138 42.50 -43.98 43.57
N ASP A 139 43.81 -44.27 43.65
CA ASP A 139 44.33 -45.49 44.29
C ASP A 139 44.64 -45.35 45.79
N GLY A 140 44.47 -44.15 46.35
CA GLY A 140 44.61 -43.89 47.79
C GLY A 140 46.04 -43.75 48.33
N SER A 141 47.08 -43.62 47.48
CA SER A 141 48.46 -43.41 47.95
C SER A 141 49.07 -42.04 47.56
N TRP A 142 49.26 -41.17 48.56
CA TRP A 142 50.00 -39.90 48.62
C TRP A 142 49.76 -38.79 47.57
N ARG A 143 49.16 -37.69 48.07
CA ARG A 143 49.12 -36.27 47.62
C ARG A 143 49.97 -35.92 46.38
N ASP A 144 49.31 -35.96 45.23
CA ASP A 144 49.12 -34.84 44.26
C ASP A 144 48.03 -35.30 43.28
N SER A 145 46.82 -35.51 43.80
CA SER A 145 45.65 -35.89 43.01
C SER A 145 45.21 -34.70 42.16
N TRP A 146 45.48 -34.76 40.86
CA TRP A 146 45.02 -33.78 39.88
C TRP A 146 43.49 -33.93 39.74
N PRO A 147 42.71 -32.83 39.64
CA PRO A 147 41.26 -32.93 39.46
C PRO A 147 40.90 -33.61 38.13
N SER A 148 39.83 -34.41 38.13
CA SER A 148 39.13 -34.80 36.90
C SER A 148 38.70 -33.55 36.11
N GLY A 149 38.52 -33.66 34.80
CA GLY A 149 37.97 -32.57 34.00
C GLY A 149 36.65 -32.01 34.56
N GLU A 150 36.51 -30.69 34.59
CA GLU A 150 35.30 -29.97 34.97
C GLU A 150 34.74 -29.18 33.78
N VAL A 151 33.42 -29.22 33.57
CA VAL A 151 32.76 -28.46 32.50
C VAL A 151 31.42 -27.88 32.93
N GLU A 152 31.22 -26.60 32.61
CA GLU A 152 29.94 -25.93 32.69
C GLU A 152 29.42 -25.75 31.25
N TYR A 153 28.31 -26.39 30.89
CA TYR A 153 27.79 -26.37 29.52
C TYR A 153 26.30 -26.03 29.41
N ASP A 154 25.61 -25.96 30.55
CA ASP A 154 24.22 -25.52 30.68
C ASP A 154 24.24 -24.07 31.18
N PRO A 155 23.76 -23.10 30.39
CA PRO A 155 22.91 -23.26 29.21
C PRO A 155 23.64 -23.46 27.88
N TRP A 156 23.00 -24.07 26.88
CA TRP A 156 23.47 -24.25 25.49
C TRP A 156 22.49 -23.64 24.47
N LEU A 157 22.96 -23.31 23.26
CA LEU A 157 22.10 -22.74 22.21
C LEU A 157 21.16 -23.79 21.63
N ILE A 158 19.94 -23.39 21.33
CA ILE A 158 18.92 -24.23 20.70
C ILE A 158 18.47 -23.61 19.38
N LEU A 159 18.19 -24.47 18.40
CA LEU A 159 17.47 -24.08 17.20
C LEU A 159 16.00 -23.92 17.54
N GLN A 160 15.46 -22.74 17.28
CA GLN A 160 14.03 -22.46 17.30
C GLN A 160 13.58 -21.96 15.93
N MET A 161 12.26 -22.00 15.70
CA MET A 161 11.69 -21.40 14.51
C MET A 161 10.40 -20.69 14.85
N ASN A 162 10.21 -19.53 14.24
CA ASN A 162 8.99 -18.75 14.30
C ASN A 162 8.48 -18.43 12.89
N ALA A 163 7.17 -18.31 12.74
CA ALA A 163 6.53 -17.82 11.52
C ALA A 163 5.73 -16.56 11.88
N SER A 164 5.94 -15.48 11.13
CA SER A 164 5.30 -14.19 11.41
C SER A 164 4.80 -13.52 10.12
N PRO A 165 3.48 -13.32 9.95
CA PRO A 165 2.40 -13.86 10.79
C PRO A 165 2.22 -15.39 10.60
N ASP A 166 1.65 -16.07 11.59
CA ASP A 166 1.30 -17.51 11.55
C ASP A 166 -0.07 -17.76 10.87
N GLN A 167 -0.82 -16.70 10.59
CA GLN A 167 -2.03 -16.71 9.77
C GLN A 167 -1.94 -15.66 8.66
N ILE A 168 -2.25 -16.06 7.44
CA ILE A 168 -2.25 -15.19 6.26
C ILE A 168 -3.54 -15.33 5.45
N TYR A 169 -4.06 -14.20 4.96
CA TYR A 169 -5.16 -14.17 3.99
C TYR A 169 -4.63 -14.30 2.56
N ASN A 170 -5.53 -14.27 1.58
CA ASN A 170 -5.13 -14.20 0.18
C ASN A 170 -4.15 -13.03 -0.01
N LEU A 171 -3.02 -13.29 -0.69
CA LEU A 171 -1.92 -12.36 -0.97
C LEU A 171 -0.97 -12.00 0.21
N GLY A 172 -1.26 -12.46 1.43
CA GLY A 172 -0.33 -12.32 2.55
C GLY A 172 0.86 -13.28 2.45
N ASN A 173 2.04 -12.83 2.90
CA ASN A 173 3.24 -13.64 3.05
C ASN A 173 3.55 -13.86 4.53
N SER A 174 4.27 -14.94 4.85
CA SER A 174 4.79 -15.19 6.19
C SER A 174 6.30 -15.26 6.16
N THR A 175 6.95 -14.52 7.05
CA THR A 175 8.40 -14.61 7.26
C THR A 175 8.67 -15.74 8.23
N ILE A 176 9.45 -16.72 7.77
CA ILE A 176 9.92 -17.85 8.56
C ILE A 176 11.33 -17.54 9.05
N THR A 177 11.53 -17.53 10.36
CA THR A 177 12.82 -17.24 10.99
C THR A 177 13.31 -18.47 11.73
N ALA A 178 14.46 -19.01 11.32
CA ALA A 178 15.24 -19.94 12.13
C ALA A 178 16.18 -19.14 13.04
N ASP A 179 16.18 -19.46 14.33
CA ASP A 179 16.82 -18.67 15.39
C ASP A 179 17.74 -19.56 16.24
N LEU A 180 19.01 -19.17 16.33
CA LEU A 180 20.04 -19.78 17.18
C LEU A 180 20.58 -18.79 18.24
N THR A 181 19.86 -17.70 18.52
CA THR A 181 20.25 -16.69 19.51
C THR A 181 19.62 -16.91 20.87
N HIS A 182 18.92 -18.03 21.07
CA HIS A 182 18.33 -18.40 22.34
C HIS A 182 18.97 -19.67 22.88
N ASN A 183 19.19 -19.68 24.20
CA ASN A 183 19.64 -20.89 24.87
C ASN A 183 18.48 -21.74 25.41
N ASN A 184 18.78 -22.94 25.86
CA ASN A 184 17.83 -23.94 26.37
C ASN A 184 17.00 -23.47 27.58
N ILE A 185 17.41 -22.41 28.28
CA ILE A 185 16.65 -21.78 29.38
C ILE A 185 15.81 -20.57 28.92
N GLY A 186 15.85 -20.23 27.63
CA GLY A 186 15.05 -19.16 27.02
C GLY A 186 15.66 -17.75 27.07
N GLU A 187 16.93 -17.61 27.45
CA GLU A 187 17.63 -16.32 27.44
C GLU A 187 18.09 -15.98 26.00
N ASP A 188 17.83 -14.75 25.55
CA ASP A 188 18.38 -14.20 24.30
C ASP A 188 19.85 -13.80 24.50
N THR A 189 20.73 -14.47 23.77
CA THR A 189 22.19 -14.31 23.88
C THR A 189 22.77 -13.33 22.89
N LEU A 190 21.97 -12.71 22.00
CA LEU A 190 22.49 -11.90 20.90
C LEU A 190 23.43 -10.76 21.36
N SER A 191 23.15 -10.14 22.49
CA SER A 191 24.00 -9.08 23.08
C SER A 191 25.34 -9.59 23.64
N LYS A 192 25.45 -10.90 23.90
CA LYS A 192 26.63 -11.59 24.42
C LYS A 192 27.47 -12.24 23.31
N GLY A 193 26.84 -12.57 22.18
CA GLY A 193 27.45 -13.21 21.02
C GLY A 193 26.48 -14.10 20.24
N HIS A 194 26.92 -14.65 19.12
CA HIS A 194 26.13 -15.55 18.28
C HIS A 194 27.02 -16.58 17.58
N VAL A 195 26.45 -17.69 17.14
CA VAL A 195 27.16 -18.66 16.28
C VAL A 195 27.73 -17.99 15.03
N PRO A 196 28.77 -18.56 14.38
CA PRO A 196 29.33 -18.00 13.16
C PRO A 196 28.27 -17.71 12.09
N ASP A 197 28.49 -16.64 11.33
CA ASP A 197 27.68 -16.36 10.15
C ASP A 197 27.95 -17.39 9.04
N GLY A 198 26.99 -17.54 8.12
CA GLY A 198 27.13 -18.43 6.99
C GLY A 198 26.75 -19.88 7.25
N ILE A 199 26.08 -20.19 8.37
CA ILE A 199 25.57 -21.55 8.64
C ILE A 199 24.34 -21.80 7.74
N PRO A 200 24.34 -22.87 6.91
CA PRO A 200 23.23 -23.16 6.02
C PRO A 200 22.01 -23.71 6.78
N VAL A 201 20.87 -23.05 6.63
CA VAL A 201 19.57 -23.49 7.12
C VAL A 201 18.75 -24.00 5.94
N LYS A 202 18.31 -25.26 6.01
CA LYS A 202 17.46 -25.87 5.01
C LYS A 202 16.00 -25.81 5.44
N PHE A 203 15.21 -24.99 4.76
CA PHE A 203 13.76 -25.01 4.88
C PHE A 203 13.12 -26.06 3.97
N SER A 204 12.05 -26.67 4.44
CA SER A 204 11.12 -27.50 3.66
C SER A 204 9.69 -27.21 4.08
N THR A 205 8.73 -27.34 3.16
CA THR A 205 7.31 -27.12 3.44
C THR A 205 6.46 -28.15 2.68
N ASN A 206 5.30 -28.51 3.23
CA ASN A 206 4.31 -29.34 2.53
C ASN A 206 3.40 -28.53 1.57
N MET A 207 3.40 -27.20 1.69
CA MET A 207 2.55 -26.27 0.94
C MET A 207 3.34 -25.01 0.59
N GLY A 208 3.29 -24.60 -0.68
CA GLY A 208 4.02 -23.43 -1.17
C GLY A 208 5.51 -23.68 -1.40
N THR A 209 6.27 -22.59 -1.46
CA THR A 209 7.72 -22.59 -1.68
C THR A 209 8.42 -21.66 -0.70
N ILE A 210 9.66 -22.00 -0.35
CA ILE A 210 10.60 -21.16 0.41
C ILE A 210 11.96 -21.28 -0.29
N THR A 211 12.61 -20.16 -0.60
CA THR A 211 13.99 -20.18 -1.12
C THR A 211 14.92 -20.78 -0.08
N THR A 212 15.70 -21.79 -0.47
CA THR A 212 16.49 -22.61 0.45
C THR A 212 17.73 -23.18 -0.28
N PRO A 213 18.90 -23.32 0.37
CA PRO A 213 19.19 -22.92 1.75
C PRO A 213 19.29 -21.39 1.91
N VAL A 214 19.01 -20.91 3.12
CA VAL A 214 19.37 -19.55 3.56
C VAL A 214 20.49 -19.65 4.59
N TYR A 215 21.21 -18.56 4.84
CA TYR A 215 22.39 -18.56 5.69
C TYR A 215 22.18 -17.70 6.93
N THR A 216 22.74 -18.11 8.06
CA THR A 216 22.69 -17.31 9.29
C THR A 216 23.46 -16.00 9.14
N MET A 217 22.89 -14.94 9.70
CA MET A 217 23.53 -13.66 9.97
C MET A 217 23.13 -13.22 11.38
N ASN A 218 24.10 -12.95 12.23
CA ASN A 218 23.89 -12.69 13.67
C ASN A 218 23.07 -13.81 14.34
N GLY A 219 23.32 -15.07 13.97
CA GLY A 219 22.64 -16.24 14.53
C GLY A 219 21.20 -16.48 14.07
N LYS A 220 20.68 -15.72 13.10
CA LYS A 220 19.32 -15.92 12.54
C LYS A 220 19.35 -16.08 11.03
N ALA A 221 18.41 -16.86 10.49
CA ALA A 221 18.19 -16.96 9.05
C ALA A 221 16.71 -16.83 8.74
N THR A 222 16.36 -15.96 7.79
CA THR A 222 14.98 -15.67 7.41
C THR A 222 14.69 -16.14 5.98
N GLY A 223 13.51 -16.72 5.79
CA GLY A 223 12.97 -17.07 4.48
C GLY A 223 11.51 -16.66 4.38
N THR A 224 11.04 -16.35 3.17
CA THR A 224 9.64 -16.00 2.94
C THR A 224 8.87 -17.21 2.42
N LEU A 225 7.75 -17.54 3.07
CA LEU A 225 6.82 -18.55 2.57
C LEU A 225 5.91 -17.95 1.51
N LEU A 226 5.95 -18.54 0.31
CA LEU A 226 5.10 -18.18 -0.82
C LEU A 226 4.04 -19.26 -1.05
N LEU A 227 2.77 -18.91 -0.89
CA LEU A 227 1.61 -19.79 -1.09
C LEU A 227 0.90 -19.49 -2.42
N GLU A 228 1.64 -19.54 -3.52
CA GLU A 228 1.10 -19.27 -4.86
C GLU A 228 0.01 -20.29 -5.23
N ASN A 229 -1.13 -19.80 -5.72
CA ASN A 229 -2.30 -20.61 -6.11
C ASN A 229 -2.92 -21.49 -5.00
N ILE A 230 -2.59 -21.22 -3.73
CA ILE A 230 -3.16 -21.91 -2.56
C ILE A 230 -4.18 -20.99 -1.90
N LEU A 231 -5.46 -21.38 -1.98
CA LEU A 231 -6.57 -20.58 -1.47
C LEU A 231 -6.85 -20.79 0.03
N SER A 232 -6.48 -21.96 0.57
CA SER A 232 -6.63 -22.27 1.99
C SER A 232 -5.79 -23.47 2.42
N GLY A 233 -5.58 -23.61 3.73
CA GLY A 233 -4.94 -24.77 4.35
C GLY A 233 -3.76 -24.40 5.25
N THR A 234 -3.16 -25.39 5.91
CA THR A 234 -2.05 -25.19 6.85
C THR A 234 -0.74 -25.73 6.29
N ALA A 235 0.19 -24.82 6.02
CA ALA A 235 1.56 -25.15 5.69
C ALA A 235 2.32 -25.56 6.96
N ASN A 236 2.96 -26.72 6.92
CA ASN A 236 3.91 -27.20 7.92
C ASN A 236 5.31 -26.96 7.37
N ILE A 237 6.03 -26.03 7.98
CA ILE A 237 7.39 -25.67 7.62
C ILE A 237 8.33 -26.40 8.56
N THR A 238 9.44 -26.89 8.04
CA THR A 238 10.53 -27.46 8.83
C THR A 238 11.84 -26.76 8.47
N ALA A 239 12.50 -26.19 9.47
CA ALA A 239 13.87 -25.69 9.37
C ALA A 239 14.83 -26.76 9.86
N THR A 240 15.90 -27.01 9.12
CA THR A 240 16.96 -27.94 9.52
C THR A 240 18.29 -27.22 9.52
N VAL A 241 18.96 -27.23 10.67
CA VAL A 241 20.36 -26.84 10.83
C VAL A 241 21.11 -28.07 11.32
N ASP A 242 22.14 -28.46 10.58
CA ASP A 242 22.92 -29.66 10.86
C ASP A 242 22.03 -30.91 10.97
N LYS A 243 21.99 -31.53 12.16
CA LYS A 243 21.17 -32.71 12.48
C LYS A 243 19.86 -32.37 13.20
N GLN A 244 19.63 -31.10 13.53
CA GLN A 244 18.42 -30.66 14.24
C GLN A 244 17.39 -30.12 13.26
N SER A 245 16.15 -30.59 13.41
CA SER A 245 15.00 -30.00 12.75
C SER A 245 14.02 -29.43 13.77
N VAL A 246 13.38 -28.33 13.42
CA VAL A 246 12.24 -27.74 14.15
C VAL A 246 11.14 -27.38 13.16
N SER A 247 9.89 -27.31 13.63
CA SER A 247 8.73 -27.06 12.77
C SER A 247 7.86 -25.91 13.30
N ALA A 248 7.19 -25.23 12.38
CA ALA A 248 6.23 -24.17 12.63
C ALA A 248 5.13 -24.27 11.58
N THR A 249 3.98 -23.67 11.85
CA THR A 249 2.82 -23.75 10.97
C THR A 249 2.39 -22.37 10.52
N VAL A 250 1.97 -22.26 9.26
CA VAL A 250 1.32 -21.06 8.71
C VAL A 250 -0.02 -21.46 8.11
N THR A 251 -1.11 -20.83 8.54
CA THR A 251 -2.46 -21.12 8.03
C THR A 251 -2.90 -20.06 7.02
N ARG A 252 -3.28 -20.50 5.82
CA ARG A 252 -3.93 -19.69 4.78
C ARG A 252 -5.45 -19.75 4.97
N ILE A 253 -6.06 -18.60 5.21
CA ILE A 253 -7.51 -18.45 5.35
C ILE A 253 -8.08 -17.88 4.04
N PRO A 254 -9.18 -18.43 3.49
CA PRO A 254 -9.87 -17.84 2.36
C PRO A 254 -10.18 -16.37 2.64
N ALA A 255 -9.87 -15.48 1.70
CA ALA A 255 -10.22 -14.07 1.85
C ALA A 255 -11.73 -13.89 1.66
N LYS A 256 -12.34 -13.13 2.56
CA LYS A 256 -13.77 -12.83 2.56
C LYS A 256 -13.98 -11.35 2.79
N GLY A 257 -14.97 -10.78 2.11
CA GLY A 257 -15.47 -9.45 2.38
C GLY A 257 -16.86 -9.53 2.98
N ILE A 258 -17.28 -8.49 3.70
CA ILE A 258 -18.64 -8.35 4.18
C ILE A 258 -19.20 -7.08 3.55
N LEU A 259 -20.17 -7.25 2.66
CA LEU A 259 -20.96 -6.14 2.15
C LEU A 259 -22.22 -5.99 2.99
N THR A 260 -22.51 -4.76 3.40
CA THR A 260 -23.75 -4.39 4.08
C THR A 260 -24.44 -3.27 3.31
N ILE A 261 -25.73 -3.45 3.02
CA ILE A 261 -26.62 -2.44 2.45
C ILE A 261 -27.62 -2.03 3.53
N ARG A 262 -27.76 -0.72 3.75
CA ARG A 262 -28.75 -0.16 4.68
C ARG A 262 -29.53 0.97 4.04
N SER A 263 -30.81 1.11 4.39
CA SER A 263 -31.63 2.27 4.02
C SER A 263 -32.74 2.51 5.03
N THR A 264 -33.23 3.74 5.13
CA THR A 264 -34.45 4.10 5.87
C THR A 264 -35.73 3.58 5.19
N ALA A 265 -35.64 3.17 3.92
CA ALA A 265 -36.75 2.54 3.20
C ALA A 265 -37.18 1.20 3.85
N LEU A 266 -38.48 0.93 3.88
CA LEU A 266 -39.03 -0.27 4.52
C LEU A 266 -38.89 -1.50 3.62
N ASP A 267 -38.34 -2.60 4.15
CA ASP A 267 -38.37 -3.90 3.46
C ASP A 267 -39.78 -4.49 3.51
N HIS A 268 -40.35 -4.75 2.32
CA HIS A 268 -41.68 -5.33 2.15
C HIS A 268 -41.89 -6.66 2.89
N ASN A 269 -40.83 -7.45 3.07
CA ASN A 269 -40.93 -8.84 3.55
C ASN A 269 -40.97 -8.98 5.08
N SER A 270 -40.92 -7.86 5.79
CA SER A 270 -40.90 -7.77 7.25
C SER A 270 -42.21 -8.17 7.96
N GLY A 271 -43.34 -8.11 7.25
CA GLY A 271 -44.64 -8.44 7.82
C GLY A 271 -45.20 -7.43 8.83
N HIS A 272 -44.49 -6.33 9.10
CA HIS A 272 -44.94 -5.24 9.99
C HIS A 272 -45.29 -3.99 9.17
N TRP A 273 -46.58 -3.63 9.17
CA TRP A 273 -47.14 -2.59 8.28
C TRP A 273 -47.63 -1.33 9.00
N GLU A 274 -47.52 -1.27 10.32
CA GLU A 274 -48.01 -0.15 11.12
C GLU A 274 -46.83 0.74 11.54
N PHE A 275 -46.81 1.95 10.98
CA PHE A 275 -45.77 2.94 11.18
C PHE A 275 -46.27 4.03 12.14
N ASN A 276 -45.51 4.31 13.21
CA ASN A 276 -45.85 5.33 14.19
C ASN A 276 -45.15 6.66 13.84
N TRP A 277 -45.80 7.48 13.01
CA TRP A 277 -45.29 8.78 12.55
C TRP A 277 -45.02 9.75 13.71
N ASP A 278 -45.86 9.72 14.74
CA ASP A 278 -45.73 10.63 15.89
C ASP A 278 -44.43 10.36 16.66
N ALA A 279 -44.05 9.09 16.83
CA ALA A 279 -42.77 8.72 17.46
C ALA A 279 -41.55 9.11 16.62
N PHE A 280 -41.62 9.00 15.29
CA PHE A 280 -40.55 9.41 14.39
C PHE A 280 -40.33 10.93 14.43
N CYS A 281 -41.41 11.72 14.37
CA CYS A 281 -41.32 13.17 14.49
C CYS A 281 -40.77 13.62 15.85
N GLU A 282 -41.16 12.97 16.95
CA GLU A 282 -40.60 13.26 18.29
C GLU A 282 -39.09 12.98 18.37
N LEU A 283 -38.60 11.94 17.70
CA LEU A 283 -37.18 11.59 17.64
C LEU A 283 -36.39 12.56 16.75
N GLU A 284 -36.94 12.98 15.61
CA GLU A 284 -36.33 14.01 14.77
C GLU A 284 -36.26 15.37 15.48
N GLU A 285 -37.31 15.77 16.21
CA GLU A 285 -37.29 16.98 17.03
C GLU A 285 -36.21 16.91 18.11
N LYS A 286 -36.00 15.75 18.72
CA LYS A 286 -34.88 15.53 19.66
C LYS A 286 -33.52 15.62 18.98
N ALA A 287 -33.34 14.97 17.83
CA ALA A 287 -32.08 15.03 17.07
C ALA A 287 -31.73 16.48 16.67
N TRP A 288 -32.70 17.24 16.18
CA TRP A 288 -32.54 18.66 15.90
C TRP A 288 -32.22 19.48 17.16
N ALA A 289 -32.89 19.20 18.28
CA ALA A 289 -32.68 19.94 19.52
C ALA A 289 -31.30 19.66 20.17
N GLU A 290 -30.81 18.43 20.06
CA GLU A 290 -29.56 18.00 20.70
C GLU A 290 -28.33 18.19 19.80
N LEU A 291 -28.49 18.04 18.49
CA LEU A 291 -27.38 17.97 17.53
C LEU A 291 -27.42 19.09 16.48
N GLY A 292 -28.51 19.87 16.43
CA GLY A 292 -28.67 20.94 15.45
C GLY A 292 -28.84 20.47 14.01
N MET A 293 -29.23 19.20 13.80
CA MET A 293 -29.37 18.58 12.48
C MET A 293 -30.48 17.54 12.41
N GLY A 294 -30.98 17.30 11.20
CA GLY A 294 -32.04 16.31 10.95
C GLY A 294 -31.55 14.87 11.08
N ILE A 295 -32.47 13.93 11.28
CA ILE A 295 -32.12 12.52 11.48
C ILE A 295 -31.40 11.92 10.27
N ASP A 296 -31.67 12.41 9.06
CA ASP A 296 -31.00 12.03 7.82
C ASP A 296 -29.56 12.54 7.78
N GLU A 297 -29.32 13.79 8.18
CA GLU A 297 -27.98 14.39 8.32
C GLU A 297 -27.18 13.72 9.45
N TYR A 298 -27.85 13.34 10.55
CA TYR A 298 -27.26 12.62 11.67
C TYR A 298 -26.91 11.18 11.31
N CYS A 299 -27.78 10.47 10.57
CA CYS A 299 -27.43 9.17 10.00
C CYS A 299 -26.25 9.30 9.03
N TYR A 300 -26.23 10.34 8.19
CA TYR A 300 -25.12 10.63 7.29
C TYR A 300 -23.80 10.89 8.05
N MET A 301 -23.84 11.60 9.18
CA MET A 301 -22.67 11.85 10.04
C MET A 301 -22.23 10.62 10.85
N MET A 302 -23.14 9.89 11.49
CA MET A 302 -22.79 8.74 12.34
C MET A 302 -22.23 7.56 11.56
N TYR A 303 -22.74 7.31 10.35
CA TYR A 303 -22.24 6.20 9.56
C TYR A 303 -20.96 6.52 8.79
N GLY A 304 -20.54 7.80 8.76
CA GLY A 304 -19.34 8.33 8.10
C GLY A 304 -18.02 8.15 8.84
N ASP A 305 -18.04 7.90 10.16
CA ASP A 305 -16.84 7.75 11.01
C ASP A 305 -16.79 6.36 11.66
N PRO A 306 -15.88 5.46 11.23
CA PRO A 306 -15.74 4.13 11.82
C PRO A 306 -15.20 4.13 13.25
N LEU A 307 -14.66 5.25 13.76
CA LEU A 307 -13.99 5.36 15.06
C LEU A 307 -14.86 5.97 16.18
N ALA A 308 -16.10 6.38 15.87
CA ALA A 308 -16.99 7.01 16.86
C ALA A 308 -17.72 6.03 17.81
N TYR A 309 -17.50 4.72 17.69
CA TYR A 309 -18.29 3.73 18.44
C TYR A 309 -17.60 3.21 19.71
N ASP A 310 -17.72 4.00 20.78
CA ASP A 310 -17.82 3.51 22.16
C ASP A 310 -18.71 4.38 23.07
N GLU A 311 -19.51 5.33 22.53
CA GLU A 311 -20.47 6.09 23.33
C GLU A 311 -21.94 5.60 23.20
N PRO A 312 -22.63 5.33 24.32
CA PRO A 312 -24.05 4.97 24.31
C PRO A 312 -24.93 6.25 24.31
N GLY A 313 -25.52 6.59 23.17
CA GLY A 313 -26.52 7.66 23.08
C GLY A 313 -27.39 7.56 21.83
N LEU A 314 -28.73 7.66 22.01
CA LEU A 314 -29.83 7.69 21.02
C LEU A 314 -30.04 6.47 20.10
N MET A 315 -28.98 5.83 19.61
CA MET A 315 -29.08 4.75 18.61
C MET A 315 -29.91 3.52 19.05
N PRO A 316 -29.71 2.92 20.25
CA PRO A 316 -30.50 1.75 20.66
C PRO A 316 -32.01 2.02 20.75
N GLU A 317 -32.41 3.27 21.03
CA GLU A 317 -33.82 3.66 21.15
C GLU A 317 -34.51 3.82 19.78
N LEU A 318 -33.75 4.06 18.69
CA LEU A 318 -34.26 4.17 17.32
C LEU A 318 -34.60 2.81 16.68
N TRP A 319 -33.89 1.74 17.04
CA TRP A 319 -34.13 0.38 16.52
C TRP A 319 -35.29 -0.34 17.20
N ASP A 320 -35.63 0.02 18.44
CA ASP A 320 -36.60 -0.73 19.24
C ASP A 320 -38.07 -0.33 19.00
N TYR A 321 -38.35 0.81 18.36
CA TYR A 321 -39.70 1.39 18.37
C TYR A 321 -40.58 1.17 17.13
N CYS A 322 -40.02 0.73 16.02
CA CYS A 322 -40.70 0.27 14.80
C CYS A 322 -39.60 -0.31 13.88
N TYR A 323 -39.96 -0.80 12.69
CA TYR A 323 -39.04 -1.02 11.55
C TYR A 323 -38.38 -2.40 11.42
N ASP A 324 -38.58 -2.96 10.22
CA ASP A 324 -37.55 -3.71 9.50
C ASP A 324 -37.08 -2.82 8.33
N PRO A 325 -36.17 -1.86 8.58
CA PRO A 325 -35.58 -1.06 7.53
C PRO A 325 -34.73 -1.95 6.62
N LEU A 326 -34.49 -1.55 5.37
CA LEU A 326 -33.63 -2.33 4.47
C LEU A 326 -32.29 -2.61 5.16
N THR A 327 -32.03 -3.87 5.46
CA THR A 327 -30.74 -4.36 5.94
C THR A 327 -30.42 -5.64 5.21
N LEU A 328 -29.32 -5.63 4.46
CA LEU A 328 -28.81 -6.80 3.75
C LEU A 328 -27.33 -6.94 4.07
N SER A 329 -26.91 -8.11 4.53
CA SER A 329 -25.49 -8.46 4.68
C SER A 329 -25.16 -9.67 3.82
N TYR A 330 -24.02 -9.61 3.13
CA TYR A 330 -23.56 -10.65 2.21
C TYR A 330 -22.05 -10.87 2.32
N GLU A 331 -21.64 -12.14 2.37
CA GLU A 331 -20.23 -12.52 2.38
C GLU A 331 -19.70 -12.58 0.94
N ILE A 332 -18.81 -11.66 0.58
CA ILE A 332 -18.18 -11.63 -0.73
C ILE A 332 -17.03 -12.65 -0.78
N PRO A 333 -17.02 -13.59 -1.73
CA PRO A 333 -15.90 -14.51 -1.92
C PRO A 333 -14.73 -13.79 -2.60
N LEU A 334 -13.61 -13.56 -1.90
CA LEU A 334 -12.47 -12.78 -2.41
C LEU A 334 -11.29 -13.67 -2.84
N ASN A 335 -11.60 -14.83 -3.41
CA ASN A 335 -10.59 -15.83 -3.83
C ASN A 335 -10.30 -15.80 -5.34
N ASP A 336 -11.18 -15.21 -6.13
CA ASP A 336 -11.00 -15.08 -7.58
C ASP A 336 -10.08 -13.90 -7.92
N PRO A 337 -9.36 -13.94 -9.06
CA PRO A 337 -8.49 -12.84 -9.53
C PRO A 337 -9.18 -11.47 -9.56
N THR A 338 -10.47 -11.48 -9.90
CA THR A 338 -11.33 -10.29 -9.94
C THR A 338 -12.74 -10.65 -9.54
N ILE A 339 -13.36 -9.78 -8.73
CA ILE A 339 -14.72 -9.92 -8.26
C ILE A 339 -15.53 -8.72 -8.74
N TRP A 340 -16.72 -8.98 -9.27
CA TRP A 340 -17.73 -7.98 -9.57
C TRP A 340 -18.75 -7.95 -8.44
N VAL A 341 -18.96 -6.79 -7.82
CA VAL A 341 -20.07 -6.54 -6.90
C VAL A 341 -20.85 -5.30 -7.36
N SER A 342 -22.18 -5.36 -7.47
CA SER A 342 -23.00 -4.15 -7.67
C SER A 342 -24.18 -4.11 -6.73
N VAL A 343 -24.51 -2.91 -6.30
CA VAL A 343 -25.82 -2.58 -5.73
C VAL A 343 -26.58 -1.78 -6.78
N LEU A 344 -27.69 -2.32 -7.25
CA LEU A 344 -28.54 -1.76 -8.29
C LEU A 344 -29.92 -1.49 -7.70
N TRP A 345 -30.45 -0.29 -7.86
CA TRP A 345 -31.80 0.04 -7.44
C TRP A 345 -32.61 0.63 -8.59
N LYS A 346 -33.86 0.21 -8.66
CA LYS A 346 -34.76 0.57 -9.76
C LYS A 346 -36.18 0.70 -9.25
N GLU A 347 -36.86 1.71 -9.76
CA GLU A 347 -38.25 1.96 -9.45
C GLU A 347 -39.15 0.90 -10.09
N THR A 348 -40.06 0.35 -9.29
CA THR A 348 -41.07 -0.64 -9.73
C THR A 348 -42.50 -0.15 -9.48
N GLY A 349 -42.65 1.07 -8.96
CA GLY A 349 -43.91 1.77 -8.73
C GLY A 349 -43.70 3.07 -7.97
N MET A 350 -44.78 3.84 -7.77
CA MET A 350 -44.72 5.10 -7.04
C MET A 350 -44.14 4.89 -5.63
N PHE A 351 -42.96 5.48 -5.38
CA PHE A 351 -42.22 5.35 -4.13
C PHE A 351 -41.98 3.91 -3.69
N ARG A 352 -41.72 3.05 -4.68
CA ARG A 352 -41.41 1.63 -4.51
C ARG A 352 -40.24 1.25 -5.42
N GLU A 353 -39.22 0.63 -4.86
CA GLU A 353 -38.04 0.16 -5.58
C GLU A 353 -37.75 -1.32 -5.36
N GLU A 354 -36.94 -1.88 -6.25
CA GLU A 354 -36.24 -3.14 -6.06
C GLU A 354 -34.74 -2.86 -5.96
N VAL A 355 -34.12 -3.27 -4.85
CA VAL A 355 -32.68 -3.18 -4.59
C VAL A 355 -32.06 -4.57 -4.77
N ASP A 356 -31.29 -4.71 -5.84
CA ASP A 356 -30.59 -5.93 -6.23
C ASP A 356 -29.11 -5.87 -5.81
N LEU A 357 -28.65 -6.93 -5.15
CA LEU A 357 -27.23 -7.20 -4.96
C LEU A 357 -26.76 -8.18 -6.04
N ILE A 358 -25.82 -7.74 -6.86
CA ILE A 358 -25.20 -8.53 -7.92
C ILE A 358 -23.80 -8.93 -7.50
N VAL A 359 -23.46 -10.22 -7.61
CA VAL A 359 -22.11 -10.73 -7.41
C VAL A 359 -21.72 -11.63 -8.57
N ASN A 360 -20.60 -11.29 -9.23
CA ASN A 360 -20.07 -12.00 -10.39
C ASN A 360 -21.06 -12.20 -11.54
N GLY A 361 -21.98 -11.25 -11.71
CA GLY A 361 -23.01 -11.23 -12.75
C GLY A 361 -24.29 -11.98 -12.41
N ASN A 362 -24.47 -12.41 -11.16
CA ASN A 362 -25.71 -13.02 -10.68
C ASN A 362 -26.34 -12.13 -9.62
N VAL A 363 -27.66 -11.93 -9.69
CA VAL A 363 -28.43 -11.34 -8.59
C VAL A 363 -28.47 -12.37 -7.45
N VAL A 364 -27.75 -12.09 -6.36
CA VAL A 364 -27.62 -13.00 -5.19
C VAL A 364 -28.60 -12.65 -4.08
N ALA A 365 -29.12 -11.42 -4.08
CA ALA A 365 -30.21 -10.99 -3.22
C ALA A 365 -30.99 -9.87 -3.91
N SER A 366 -32.28 -9.77 -3.60
CA SER A 366 -33.18 -8.73 -4.11
C SER A 366 -34.19 -8.37 -3.04
N LYS A 367 -34.41 -7.08 -2.81
CA LYS A 367 -35.31 -6.54 -1.79
C LYS A 367 -36.25 -5.52 -2.41
N THR A 368 -37.55 -5.70 -2.22
CA THR A 368 -38.53 -4.66 -2.55
C THR A 368 -38.66 -3.72 -1.36
N VAL A 369 -38.47 -2.42 -1.61
CA VAL A 369 -38.54 -1.39 -0.57
C VAL A 369 -39.56 -0.30 -0.90
N PHE A 370 -40.06 0.34 0.15
CA PHE A 370 -41.04 1.42 0.06
C PHE A 370 -40.59 2.63 0.88
N ASN A 371 -40.83 3.83 0.34
CA ASN A 371 -40.67 5.05 1.13
C ASN A 371 -41.77 5.12 2.19
N VAL A 372 -41.36 5.40 3.43
CA VAL A 372 -42.21 5.49 4.60
C VAL A 372 -43.24 6.62 4.47
N ALA A 373 -42.78 7.82 4.11
CA ALA A 373 -43.64 9.00 4.03
C ALA A 373 -44.74 8.82 2.97
N TYR A 374 -44.43 8.17 1.85
CA TYR A 374 -45.43 7.82 0.86
C TYR A 374 -46.52 6.89 1.40
N LEU A 375 -46.15 5.82 2.10
CA LEU A 375 -47.15 4.90 2.67
C LEU A 375 -48.11 5.62 3.62
N TYR A 376 -47.59 6.59 4.39
CA TYR A 376 -48.38 7.39 5.30
C TYR A 376 -49.31 8.38 4.57
N TYR A 377 -48.80 9.12 3.60
CA TYR A 377 -49.54 10.24 2.97
C TYR A 377 -50.36 9.85 1.73
N ARG A 378 -50.15 8.68 1.11
CA ARG A 378 -50.72 8.31 -0.21
C ARG A 378 -52.25 8.37 -0.31
N HIS A 379 -52.96 8.32 0.81
CA HIS A 379 -54.43 8.41 0.85
C HIS A 379 -54.94 9.83 1.13
N SER A 380 -54.06 10.76 1.50
CA SER A 380 -54.37 12.14 1.86
C SER A 380 -54.21 13.11 0.70
N TYR A 381 -53.37 12.78 -0.29
CA TYR A 381 -53.07 13.61 -1.45
C TYR A 381 -53.25 12.86 -2.77
N SER A 382 -53.42 13.60 -3.85
CA SER A 382 -53.56 12.99 -5.19
C SER A 382 -52.23 12.42 -5.68
N GLU A 383 -52.29 11.43 -6.59
CA GLU A 383 -51.12 10.87 -7.26
C GLU A 383 -50.26 11.95 -7.95
N ASN A 384 -50.89 13.03 -8.44
CA ASN A 384 -50.17 14.12 -9.09
C ASN A 384 -49.25 14.89 -8.13
N VAL A 385 -49.64 15.07 -6.86
CA VAL A 385 -48.79 15.68 -5.83
C VAL A 385 -47.50 14.86 -5.66
N PHE A 386 -47.62 13.54 -5.57
CA PHE A 386 -46.48 12.63 -5.41
C PHE A 386 -45.56 12.58 -6.64
N LYS A 387 -46.11 12.70 -7.85
CA LYS A 387 -45.31 12.85 -9.08
C LYS A 387 -44.47 14.12 -9.04
N GLN A 388 -45.05 15.23 -8.58
CA GLN A 388 -44.32 16.49 -8.45
C GLN A 388 -43.28 16.45 -7.32
N ILE A 389 -43.54 15.73 -6.22
CA ILE A 389 -42.52 15.48 -5.18
C ILE A 389 -41.29 14.79 -5.77
N ARG A 390 -41.47 13.68 -6.52
CA ARG A 390 -40.34 12.98 -7.16
C ARG A 390 -39.56 13.91 -8.10
N TYR A 391 -40.27 14.67 -8.95
CA TYR A 391 -39.66 15.60 -9.90
C TYR A 391 -38.85 16.70 -9.21
N ILE A 392 -39.42 17.34 -8.18
CA ILE A 392 -38.75 18.40 -7.43
C ILE A 392 -37.56 17.84 -6.66
N ASN A 393 -37.70 16.68 -6.03
CA ASN A 393 -36.59 16.03 -5.33
C ASN A 393 -35.42 15.80 -6.27
N GLN A 394 -35.65 15.17 -7.43
CA GLN A 394 -34.61 14.98 -8.45
C GLN A 394 -34.02 16.33 -8.93
N LEU A 395 -34.87 17.32 -9.16
CA LEU A 395 -34.46 18.65 -9.61
C LEU A 395 -33.58 19.39 -8.60
N PHE A 396 -33.70 19.12 -7.29
CA PHE A 396 -32.89 19.78 -6.25
C PHE A 396 -31.84 18.86 -5.61
N LEU A 397 -31.55 17.70 -6.21
CA LEU A 397 -30.46 16.82 -5.74
C LEU A 397 -29.07 17.42 -5.94
N LYS A 398 -28.92 18.35 -6.89
CA LYS A 398 -27.64 18.93 -7.29
C LYS A 398 -27.58 20.43 -6.99
N PRO A 399 -26.39 20.96 -6.65
CA PRO A 399 -26.14 22.40 -6.64
C PRO A 399 -26.54 23.05 -7.96
N ILE A 400 -26.97 24.31 -7.92
CA ILE A 400 -27.53 25.03 -9.08
C ILE A 400 -26.52 25.12 -10.21
N GLU A 401 -25.24 25.30 -9.87
CA GLU A 401 -24.13 25.45 -10.82
C GLU A 401 -23.95 24.21 -11.69
N SER A 402 -24.24 23.02 -11.15
CA SER A 402 -24.07 21.73 -11.83
C SER A 402 -25.38 21.12 -12.34
N ASN A 403 -26.50 21.85 -12.21
CA ASN A 403 -27.83 21.35 -12.50
C ASN A 403 -28.39 21.91 -13.81
N LEU A 404 -28.01 21.27 -14.92
CA LEU A 404 -28.45 21.68 -16.27
C LEU A 404 -29.99 21.73 -16.42
N PRO A 405 -30.79 20.74 -15.95
CA PRO A 405 -32.24 20.83 -16.00
C PRO A 405 -32.77 22.10 -15.31
N LEU A 406 -32.24 22.43 -14.13
CA LEU A 406 -32.63 23.61 -13.38
C LEU A 406 -32.25 24.90 -14.12
N GLN A 407 -31.06 24.95 -14.72
CA GLN A 407 -30.62 26.09 -15.53
C GLN A 407 -31.51 26.31 -16.76
N LEU A 408 -31.94 25.24 -17.44
CA LEU A 408 -32.87 25.33 -18.57
C LEU A 408 -34.25 25.85 -18.14
N ILE A 409 -34.72 25.46 -16.96
CA ILE A 409 -35.96 25.99 -16.37
C ILE A 409 -35.81 27.49 -16.09
N ILE A 410 -34.70 27.91 -15.47
CA ILE A 410 -34.41 29.33 -15.21
C ILE A 410 -34.38 30.12 -16.52
N ALA A 411 -33.63 29.64 -17.51
CA ALA A 411 -33.51 30.30 -18.81
C ALA A 411 -34.86 30.48 -19.51
N SER A 412 -35.76 29.52 -19.35
CA SER A 412 -37.11 29.54 -19.95
C SER A 412 -38.13 30.37 -19.16
N ASN A 413 -37.80 30.79 -17.93
CA ASN A 413 -38.71 31.51 -17.02
C ASN A 413 -38.06 32.82 -16.53
N PRO A 414 -38.23 33.95 -17.26
CA PRO A 414 -37.59 35.22 -16.94
C PRO A 414 -37.84 35.74 -15.52
N GLN A 415 -38.94 35.34 -14.89
CA GLN A 415 -39.28 35.66 -13.50
C GLN A 415 -38.30 35.05 -12.48
N LEU A 416 -37.54 34.01 -12.84
CA LEU A 416 -36.58 33.34 -11.96
C LEU A 416 -35.15 33.91 -12.07
N TRP A 417 -34.84 34.75 -13.05
CA TRP A 417 -33.45 35.14 -13.38
C TRP A 417 -32.70 35.87 -12.26
N ASN A 418 -33.42 36.51 -11.33
CA ASN A 418 -32.83 37.28 -10.23
C ASN A 418 -33.03 36.62 -8.86
N PHE A 419 -33.47 35.36 -8.83
CA PHE A 419 -33.69 34.65 -7.56
C PHE A 419 -32.34 34.19 -7.00
N THR A 420 -32.15 34.36 -5.69
CA THR A 420 -31.05 33.68 -4.98
C THR A 420 -31.34 32.19 -4.88
N ASP A 421 -30.32 31.38 -4.56
CA ASP A 421 -30.47 29.93 -4.37
C ASP A 421 -31.62 29.57 -3.41
N ASN A 422 -31.70 30.30 -2.30
CA ASN A 422 -32.74 30.14 -1.28
C ASN A 422 -34.14 30.58 -1.75
N GLN A 423 -34.24 31.41 -2.79
CA GLN A 423 -35.51 31.85 -3.38
C GLN A 423 -35.96 30.96 -4.53
N LEU A 424 -35.02 30.25 -5.17
CA LEU A 424 -35.25 29.49 -6.38
C LEU A 424 -36.24 28.33 -6.16
N GLU A 425 -36.17 27.67 -5.01
CA GLU A 425 -37.12 26.63 -4.62
C GLU A 425 -38.56 27.17 -4.56
N ASP A 426 -38.77 28.32 -3.94
CA ASP A 426 -40.08 28.97 -3.86
C ASP A 426 -40.59 29.43 -5.24
N GLY A 427 -39.70 29.92 -6.09
CA GLY A 427 -40.02 30.25 -7.48
C GLY A 427 -40.49 29.05 -8.29
N ILE A 428 -39.80 27.92 -8.15
CA ILE A 428 -40.18 26.68 -8.84
C ILE A 428 -41.49 26.12 -8.29
N LEU A 429 -41.69 26.14 -6.97
CA LEU A 429 -42.96 25.73 -6.37
C LEU A 429 -44.14 26.58 -6.86
N ALA A 430 -43.94 27.88 -7.09
CA ALA A 430 -44.96 28.74 -7.69
C ALA A 430 -45.29 28.32 -9.14
N LEU A 431 -44.30 27.95 -9.95
CA LEU A 431 -44.52 27.42 -11.30
C LEU A 431 -45.28 26.08 -11.26
N VAL A 432 -44.85 25.17 -10.38
CA VAL A 432 -45.50 23.86 -10.19
C VAL A 432 -46.96 24.03 -9.79
N LYS A 433 -47.25 25.00 -8.91
CA LYS A 433 -48.61 25.35 -8.50
C LYS A 433 -49.50 25.72 -9.67
N GLU A 434 -49.04 26.65 -10.50
CA GLU A 434 -49.80 27.14 -11.66
C GLU A 434 -49.99 26.04 -12.72
N GLN A 435 -48.93 25.29 -13.02
CA GLN A 435 -48.97 24.23 -14.05
C GLN A 435 -49.89 23.06 -13.67
N ASN A 436 -50.00 22.74 -12.38
CA ASN A 436 -50.76 21.59 -11.90
C ASN A 436 -52.12 21.96 -11.27
N ASN A 437 -52.47 23.25 -11.21
CA ASN A 437 -53.63 23.77 -10.48
C ASN A 437 -53.68 23.32 -9.00
N PHE A 438 -52.54 23.30 -8.33
CA PHE A 438 -52.47 22.89 -6.92
C PHE A 438 -52.98 23.98 -5.96
N THR A 439 -53.53 23.52 -4.85
CA THR A 439 -53.93 24.35 -3.72
C THR A 439 -52.73 24.84 -2.93
N ASP A 440 -52.91 25.92 -2.14
CA ASP A 440 -51.87 26.40 -1.22
C ASP A 440 -51.44 25.33 -0.21
N SER A 441 -52.37 24.49 0.25
CA SER A 441 -52.10 23.37 1.16
C SER A 441 -51.25 22.27 0.52
N GLU A 442 -51.45 21.97 -0.77
CA GLU A 442 -50.65 20.97 -1.48
C GLU A 442 -49.23 21.46 -1.70
N ILE A 443 -49.04 22.73 -2.06
CA ILE A 443 -47.70 23.32 -2.20
C ILE A 443 -46.99 23.43 -0.85
N ALA A 444 -47.70 23.81 0.22
CA ALA A 444 -47.14 23.81 1.57
C ALA A 444 -46.70 22.40 1.99
N PHE A 445 -47.49 21.37 1.64
CA PHE A 445 -47.12 19.98 1.88
C PHE A 445 -45.86 19.58 1.13
N ILE A 446 -45.78 19.86 -0.19
CA ILE A 446 -44.58 19.57 -0.99
C ILE A 446 -43.37 20.27 -0.38
N LYS A 447 -43.44 21.58 -0.11
CA LYS A 447 -42.32 22.36 0.43
C LYS A 447 -41.79 21.80 1.75
N ASN A 448 -42.70 21.45 2.66
CA ASN A 448 -42.32 21.09 4.02
C ASN A 448 -41.95 19.60 4.16
N TYR A 449 -42.48 18.72 3.30
CA TYR A 449 -42.35 17.27 3.49
C TYR A 449 -41.64 16.52 2.36
N ARG A 450 -41.35 17.14 1.20
CA ARG A 450 -40.76 16.41 0.06
C ARG A 450 -39.45 15.68 0.38
N ARG A 451 -38.64 16.16 1.33
CA ARG A 451 -37.34 15.55 1.67
C ARG A 451 -37.49 14.16 2.31
N TYR A 452 -38.58 13.92 3.06
CA TYR A 452 -38.90 12.60 3.61
C TYR A 452 -39.26 11.54 2.55
N PHE A 453 -39.37 11.95 1.29
CA PHE A 453 -39.60 11.07 0.14
C PHE A 453 -38.29 10.71 -0.58
N ILE A 454 -37.15 10.94 0.09
CA ILE A 454 -35.83 10.50 -0.34
C ILE A 454 -35.28 9.61 0.78
N ASP A 455 -34.82 8.42 0.46
CA ASP A 455 -34.17 7.53 1.43
C ASP A 455 -32.67 7.42 1.12
N PRO A 456 -31.75 7.51 2.09
CA PRO A 456 -30.35 7.16 1.86
C PRO A 456 -30.19 5.65 1.61
N LEU A 457 -29.36 5.29 0.64
CA LEU A 457 -28.86 3.93 0.41
C LEU A 457 -27.37 3.88 0.76
N ILE A 458 -27.07 3.25 1.90
CA ILE A 458 -25.73 3.13 2.45
C ILE A 458 -25.15 1.79 2.04
N ILE A 459 -23.96 1.83 1.43
CA ILE A 459 -23.20 0.65 1.01
C ILE A 459 -21.88 0.65 1.76
N SER A 460 -21.67 -0.38 2.58
CA SER A 460 -20.42 -0.60 3.30
C SER A 460 -19.78 -1.91 2.87
N ILE A 461 -18.47 -1.91 2.61
CA ILE A 461 -17.71 -3.13 2.31
C ILE A 461 -16.49 -3.20 3.23
N PHE A 462 -16.49 -4.21 4.11
CA PHE A 462 -15.31 -4.65 4.82
C PHE A 462 -14.56 -5.67 3.98
N TYR A 463 -13.26 -5.49 3.78
CA TYR A 463 -12.42 -6.39 3.02
C TYR A 463 -10.99 -6.40 3.59
N PRO A 464 -10.16 -7.43 3.34
CA PRO A 464 -8.81 -7.51 3.87
C PRO A 464 -7.83 -6.65 3.06
N GLY A 465 -8.12 -5.34 2.95
CA GLY A 465 -7.25 -4.32 2.39
C GLY A 465 -6.70 -3.37 3.47
N LYS A 466 -5.92 -2.38 3.06
CA LYS A 466 -5.42 -1.33 3.96
C LYS A 466 -6.57 -0.51 4.55
N SER A 467 -6.46 -0.15 5.82
CA SER A 467 -7.45 0.72 6.50
C SER A 467 -7.57 2.08 5.82
N ALA A 468 -8.79 2.62 5.79
CA ALA A 468 -9.03 4.01 5.43
C ALA A 468 -8.20 4.95 6.33
N GLN A 469 -7.76 6.07 5.77
CA GLN A 469 -6.91 7.03 6.47
C GLN A 469 -7.55 8.41 6.43
N THR A 470 -7.53 9.11 7.56
CA THR A 470 -7.87 10.52 7.63
C THR A 470 -6.59 11.32 7.81
N ILE A 471 -6.35 12.26 6.91
CA ILE A 471 -5.21 13.19 6.97
C ILE A 471 -5.76 14.57 7.28
N THR A 472 -5.38 15.14 8.42
CA THR A 472 -5.67 16.54 8.74
C THR A 472 -4.61 17.43 8.12
N ILE A 473 -5.03 18.41 7.34
CA ILE A 473 -4.18 19.51 6.87
C ILE A 473 -4.59 20.79 7.60
N THR A 474 -3.61 21.66 7.85
CA THR A 474 -3.80 23.00 8.40
C THR A 474 -3.37 24.00 7.35
N ASP A 475 -4.28 24.89 6.97
CA ASP A 475 -4.01 25.97 6.03
C ASP A 475 -3.06 27.00 6.69
N PRO A 476 -1.93 27.35 6.05
CA PRO A 476 -0.96 28.26 6.64
C PRO A 476 -1.44 29.72 6.71
N ASP A 477 -2.43 30.13 5.89
CA ASP A 477 -2.86 31.52 5.78
C ASP A 477 -3.82 31.93 6.92
N ASP A 478 -4.74 31.06 7.31
CA ASP A 478 -5.76 31.33 8.35
C ASP A 478 -5.73 30.38 9.55
N GLY A 479 -4.99 29.27 9.46
CA GLY A 479 -4.91 28.25 10.51
C GLY A 479 -6.10 27.31 10.58
N GLU A 480 -7.03 27.36 9.61
CA GLU A 480 -8.16 26.44 9.56
C GLU A 480 -7.69 25.02 9.23
N THR A 481 -8.35 24.03 9.83
CA THR A 481 -8.02 22.62 9.64
C THR A 481 -9.05 21.92 8.79
N LEU A 482 -8.59 21.13 7.82
CA LEU A 482 -9.42 20.30 6.95
C LEU A 482 -9.06 18.82 7.13
N ASN A 483 -10.06 17.99 7.44
CA ASN A 483 -9.91 16.54 7.53
C ASN A 483 -10.21 15.89 6.18
N LEU A 484 -9.19 15.27 5.58
CA LEU A 484 -9.28 14.60 4.29
C LEU A 484 -9.44 13.09 4.51
N ASN A 485 -10.60 12.55 4.14
CA ASN A 485 -10.91 11.13 4.28
C ASN A 485 -10.55 10.37 3.00
N PHE A 486 -9.54 9.52 3.06
CA PHE A 486 -9.08 8.71 1.93
C PHE A 486 -9.76 7.33 1.89
N PRO A 487 -9.94 6.77 0.68
CA PRO A 487 -10.51 5.43 0.52
C PRO A 487 -9.64 4.35 1.16
N GLY A 488 -10.27 3.26 1.59
CA GLY A 488 -9.64 2.12 2.25
C GLY A 488 -10.69 1.23 2.91
N ASN A 489 -10.27 0.37 3.84
CA ASN A 489 -11.17 -0.49 4.62
C ASN A 489 -11.65 0.21 5.92
N PRO A 490 -12.96 0.28 6.21
CA PRO A 490 -14.07 -0.11 5.34
C PRO A 490 -14.30 0.89 4.21
N ILE A 491 -14.80 0.40 3.08
CA ILE A 491 -15.40 1.26 2.05
C ILE A 491 -16.78 1.67 2.55
N LEU A 492 -17.10 2.96 2.43
CA LEU A 492 -18.41 3.50 2.77
C LEU A 492 -18.87 4.48 1.68
N ARG A 493 -20.06 4.25 1.14
CA ARG A 493 -20.70 5.12 0.17
C ARG A 493 -22.18 5.29 0.47
N VAL A 494 -22.70 6.46 0.13
CA VAL A 494 -24.12 6.80 0.28
C VAL A 494 -24.63 7.31 -1.06
N SER A 495 -25.79 6.79 -1.49
CA SER A 495 -26.49 7.22 -2.69
C SER A 495 -27.96 7.56 -2.34
N PRO A 496 -28.58 8.57 -2.95
CA PRO A 496 -29.98 8.88 -2.69
C PRO A 496 -30.93 7.96 -3.46
N MET A 497 -31.97 7.48 -2.79
CA MET A 497 -33.13 6.85 -3.41
C MET A 497 -34.27 7.87 -3.52
N VAL A 498 -34.47 8.44 -4.70
CA VAL A 498 -35.55 9.38 -5.06
C VAL A 498 -36.76 8.71 -5.73
N TYR A 499 -36.71 7.39 -5.86
CA TYR A 499 -37.76 6.54 -6.42
C TYR A 499 -38.12 6.94 -7.85
N MET A 500 -37.15 7.34 -8.67
CA MET A 500 -37.32 7.70 -10.07
C MET A 500 -36.27 7.08 -10.98
N ASN A 501 -36.72 6.15 -11.82
CA ASN A 501 -35.91 5.64 -12.92
C ASN A 501 -35.53 6.75 -13.90
N GLY A 502 -34.26 6.74 -14.33
CA GLY A 502 -33.81 7.30 -15.59
C GLY A 502 -34.15 6.34 -16.74
N ASP A 503 -33.16 5.95 -17.54
CA ASP A 503 -33.34 5.01 -18.66
C ASP A 503 -33.33 3.54 -18.22
N GLY A 504 -34.25 3.18 -17.30
CA GLY A 504 -34.54 1.79 -16.92
C GLY A 504 -34.01 1.32 -15.56
N TYR A 505 -33.32 2.20 -14.82
CA TYR A 505 -32.95 2.04 -13.41
C TYR A 505 -32.83 3.44 -12.79
N GLU A 506 -32.81 3.51 -11.46
CA GLU A 506 -32.59 4.77 -10.75
C GLU A 506 -31.11 5.01 -10.47
N GLY A 507 -30.43 3.99 -9.94
CA GLY A 507 -28.99 4.07 -9.76
C GLY A 507 -28.32 2.71 -9.61
N VAL A 508 -27.01 2.73 -9.82
CA VAL A 508 -26.15 1.58 -9.67
C VAL A 508 -24.79 2.01 -9.13
N ARG A 509 -24.26 1.24 -8.18
CA ARG A 509 -22.88 1.34 -7.76
C ARG A 509 -22.20 0.00 -7.94
N SER A 510 -21.19 -0.03 -8.80
CA SER A 510 -20.46 -1.24 -9.17
C SER A 510 -19.02 -1.15 -8.71
N PHE A 511 -18.53 -2.21 -8.09
CA PHE A 511 -17.17 -2.36 -7.60
C PHE A 511 -16.45 -3.45 -8.41
N ALA A 512 -15.24 -3.12 -8.87
CA ALA A 512 -14.27 -4.11 -9.32
C ALA A 512 -13.23 -4.30 -8.21
N ILE A 513 -13.14 -5.52 -7.68
CA ILE A 513 -12.15 -5.89 -6.67
C ILE A 513 -11.13 -6.80 -7.33
N ALA A 514 -9.89 -6.33 -7.47
CA ALA A 514 -8.79 -7.11 -8.00
C ALA A 514 -7.93 -7.68 -6.87
N THR A 515 -7.83 -9.01 -6.81
CA THR A 515 -6.96 -9.72 -5.87
C THR A 515 -5.61 -10.03 -6.51
N THR A 516 -5.53 -10.07 -7.84
CA THR A 516 -4.27 -10.19 -8.57
C THR A 516 -4.11 -9.06 -9.58
N LYS A 517 -2.98 -9.04 -10.29
CA LYS A 517 -2.82 -8.20 -11.48
C LYS A 517 -3.94 -8.47 -12.49
N VAL A 518 -4.51 -7.43 -13.08
CA VAL A 518 -5.54 -7.51 -14.12
C VAL A 518 -4.87 -7.69 -15.47
N THR A 519 -4.82 -8.93 -15.94
CA THR A 519 -4.19 -9.32 -17.21
C THR A 519 -5.19 -9.29 -18.37
N ASP A 520 -4.71 -9.44 -19.60
CA ASP A 520 -5.59 -9.50 -20.79
C ASP A 520 -6.56 -10.68 -20.72
N SER A 521 -6.17 -11.78 -20.08
CA SER A 521 -7.05 -12.94 -19.89
C SER A 521 -8.17 -12.66 -18.88
N VAL A 522 -7.90 -11.87 -17.84
CA VAL A 522 -8.94 -11.40 -16.92
C VAL A 522 -9.95 -10.50 -17.64
N VAL A 523 -9.48 -9.55 -18.45
CA VAL A 523 -10.37 -8.69 -19.25
C VAL A 523 -11.16 -9.51 -20.28
N GLN A 524 -10.51 -10.48 -20.96
CA GLN A 524 -11.19 -11.37 -21.90
C GLN A 524 -12.31 -12.18 -21.22
N TYR A 525 -12.07 -12.71 -20.02
CA TYR A 525 -13.06 -13.48 -19.27
C TYR A 525 -14.35 -12.68 -19.04
N TRP A 526 -14.25 -11.38 -18.74
CA TRP A 526 -15.43 -10.53 -18.58
C TRP A 526 -16.05 -10.14 -19.92
N LEU A 527 -15.24 -9.88 -20.95
CA LEU A 527 -15.73 -9.63 -22.31
C LEU A 527 -16.53 -10.80 -22.88
N ASP A 528 -16.14 -12.04 -22.59
CA ASP A 528 -16.86 -13.25 -23.04
C ASP A 528 -18.29 -13.31 -22.48
N LYS A 529 -18.55 -12.62 -21.37
CA LYS A 529 -19.88 -12.53 -20.74
C LYS A 529 -20.76 -11.42 -21.31
N LYS A 530 -20.27 -10.55 -22.19
CA LYS A 530 -21.03 -9.38 -22.70
C LYS A 530 -22.38 -9.74 -23.30
N SER A 531 -22.49 -10.93 -23.92
CA SER A 531 -23.74 -11.41 -24.55
C SER A 531 -24.82 -11.85 -23.55
N LEU A 532 -24.45 -12.07 -22.27
CA LEU A 532 -25.39 -12.46 -21.20
C LEU A 532 -26.26 -11.29 -20.74
N TYR A 533 -25.81 -10.04 -20.94
CA TYR A 533 -26.46 -8.86 -20.40
C TYR A 533 -27.17 -8.08 -21.51
N GLN A 534 -28.47 -8.31 -21.62
CA GLN A 534 -29.34 -7.58 -22.54
C GLN A 534 -29.55 -6.13 -22.08
N PRO A 535 -29.91 -5.21 -23.01
CA PRO A 535 -30.24 -3.82 -22.68
C PRO A 535 -31.11 -3.65 -21.42
N GLY A 536 -30.68 -2.75 -20.52
CA GLY A 536 -31.37 -2.43 -19.27
C GLY A 536 -30.44 -2.41 -18.05
N ALA A 537 -31.05 -2.39 -16.87
CA ALA A 537 -30.39 -2.20 -15.57
C ALA A 537 -29.18 -3.13 -15.33
N MET A 538 -29.29 -4.41 -15.72
CA MET A 538 -28.20 -5.38 -15.58
C MET A 538 -27.02 -5.08 -16.51
N LYS A 539 -27.29 -4.58 -17.72
CA LYS A 539 -26.22 -4.16 -18.64
C LYS A 539 -25.53 -2.90 -18.14
N ALA A 540 -26.26 -1.97 -17.52
CA ALA A 540 -25.67 -0.82 -16.84
C ALA A 540 -24.76 -1.24 -15.68
N ALA A 541 -25.20 -2.20 -14.84
CA ALA A 541 -24.36 -2.78 -13.79
C ALA A 541 -23.10 -3.45 -14.35
N TYR A 542 -23.20 -4.17 -15.46
CA TYR A 542 -22.05 -4.75 -16.16
C TYR A 542 -21.11 -3.68 -16.71
N GLY A 543 -21.64 -2.63 -17.35
CA GLY A 543 -20.84 -1.55 -17.93
C GLY A 543 -20.08 -0.75 -16.88
N THR A 544 -20.75 -0.38 -15.78
CA THR A 544 -20.12 0.31 -14.64
C THR A 544 -19.03 -0.54 -13.98
N PHE A 545 -19.28 -1.83 -13.75
CA PHE A 545 -18.24 -2.76 -13.29
C PHE A 545 -17.07 -2.86 -14.25
N LEU A 546 -17.34 -3.03 -15.55
CA LEU A 546 -16.31 -3.16 -16.56
C LEU A 546 -15.44 -1.90 -16.58
N THR A 547 -16.04 -0.72 -16.51
CA THR A 547 -15.31 0.56 -16.40
C THR A 547 -14.39 0.59 -15.18
N SER A 548 -14.86 0.19 -13.99
CA SER A 548 -14.01 0.07 -12.79
C SER A 548 -12.86 -0.91 -12.99
N LEU A 549 -13.11 -2.06 -13.63
CA LEU A 549 -12.08 -3.06 -13.93
C LEU A 549 -11.03 -2.51 -14.92
N LEU A 550 -11.47 -1.76 -15.93
CA LEU A 550 -10.57 -1.15 -16.92
C LEU A 550 -9.67 -0.10 -16.28
N MET A 551 -10.15 0.64 -15.30
CA MET A 551 -9.28 1.55 -14.55
C MET A 551 -8.13 0.81 -13.85
N ILE A 552 -8.44 -0.30 -13.17
CA ILE A 552 -7.40 -1.16 -12.55
C ILE A 552 -6.45 -1.73 -13.62
N LYS A 553 -7.00 -2.17 -14.77
CA LYS A 553 -6.20 -2.68 -15.91
C LYS A 553 -5.21 -1.64 -16.42
N CYS A 554 -5.65 -0.41 -16.66
CA CYS A 554 -4.80 0.67 -17.16
C CYS A 554 -3.71 1.03 -16.16
N HIS A 555 -4.06 1.11 -14.88
CA HIS A 555 -3.08 1.34 -13.82
C HIS A 555 -2.04 0.21 -13.76
N ASP A 556 -2.45 -1.06 -13.87
CA ASP A 556 -1.53 -2.21 -13.90
C ASP A 556 -0.59 -2.20 -15.12
N MET A 557 -1.04 -1.64 -16.24
CA MET A 557 -0.19 -1.45 -17.42
C MET A 557 0.83 -0.33 -17.23
N VAL A 558 0.49 0.76 -16.52
CA VAL A 558 1.47 1.79 -16.10
C VAL A 558 2.49 1.17 -15.14
N ALA A 559 2.04 0.36 -14.18
CA ALA A 559 2.92 -0.36 -13.27
C ALA A 559 3.90 -1.27 -14.00
N ASP A 560 3.49 -1.99 -15.04
CA ASP A 560 4.41 -2.79 -15.87
C ASP A 560 5.48 -1.95 -16.57
N GLN A 561 5.08 -0.81 -17.13
CA GLN A 561 6.00 0.09 -17.83
C GLN A 561 6.97 0.77 -16.86
N ALA A 562 6.49 1.24 -15.71
CA ALA A 562 7.30 1.79 -14.64
C ALA A 562 8.27 0.75 -14.07
N ALA A 563 7.82 -0.50 -13.90
CA ALA A 563 8.66 -1.60 -13.44
C ALA A 563 9.84 -1.87 -14.38
N ALA A 564 9.55 -1.90 -15.69
CA ALA A 564 10.58 -2.05 -16.71
C ALA A 564 11.55 -0.86 -16.73
N LYS A 565 11.05 0.39 -16.61
CA LYS A 565 11.88 1.60 -16.61
C LYS A 565 12.80 1.69 -15.40
N PHE A 566 12.28 1.41 -14.21
CA PHE A 566 13.01 1.57 -12.95
C PHE A 566 13.70 0.29 -12.47
N ASN A 567 13.71 -0.77 -13.27
CA ASN A 567 14.30 -2.07 -12.91
C ASN A 567 13.82 -2.56 -11.52
N VAL A 568 12.51 -2.50 -11.31
CA VAL A 568 11.85 -3.03 -10.10
C VAL A 568 10.92 -4.18 -10.47
N THR A 569 10.60 -5.01 -9.50
CA THR A 569 9.52 -6.00 -9.64
C THR A 569 8.38 -5.64 -8.72
N TRP A 570 7.15 -5.93 -9.14
CA TRP A 570 5.98 -5.64 -8.32
C TRP A 570 5.01 -6.82 -8.35
N THR A 571 4.28 -6.98 -7.25
CA THR A 571 3.21 -7.97 -7.09
C THR A 571 2.03 -7.36 -6.35
N ARG A 572 0.83 -7.88 -6.60
CA ARG A 572 -0.36 -7.50 -5.83
C ARG A 572 -0.39 -8.27 -4.52
N THR A 573 -0.21 -7.58 -3.41
CA THR A 573 -0.19 -8.14 -2.04
C THR A 573 -1.37 -7.69 -1.18
N SER A 574 -2.12 -6.69 -1.64
CA SER A 574 -3.40 -6.27 -1.09
C SER A 574 -4.38 -6.02 -2.23
N MET A 575 -5.68 -6.06 -1.95
CA MET A 575 -6.70 -5.85 -2.97
C MET A 575 -6.70 -4.40 -3.45
N ALA A 576 -6.88 -4.24 -4.77
CA ALA A 576 -7.18 -2.96 -5.40
C ALA A 576 -8.68 -2.90 -5.68
N VAL A 577 -9.33 -1.80 -5.30
CA VAL A 577 -10.77 -1.64 -5.47
C VAL A 577 -11.05 -0.30 -6.14
N PHE A 578 -11.89 -0.34 -7.16
CA PHE A 578 -12.46 0.83 -7.81
C PHE A 578 -13.97 0.68 -7.88
N SER A 579 -14.68 1.80 -7.85
CA SER A 579 -16.11 1.82 -8.11
C SER A 579 -16.51 2.84 -9.17
N VAL A 580 -17.60 2.53 -9.86
CA VAL A 580 -18.37 3.53 -10.60
C VAL A 580 -19.70 3.69 -9.88
N CYS A 581 -20.03 4.92 -9.52
CA CYS A 581 -21.36 5.34 -9.14
C CYS A 581 -22.07 5.93 -10.35
N ASP A 582 -23.31 5.53 -10.57
CA ASP A 582 -24.22 6.21 -11.48
C ASP A 582 -25.60 6.23 -10.83
N ASP A 583 -25.97 7.36 -10.22
CA ASP A 583 -27.25 7.55 -9.56
C ASP A 583 -27.91 8.88 -9.91
N ALA A 584 -29.07 9.15 -9.30
CA ALA A 584 -29.84 10.36 -9.56
C ALA A 584 -29.09 11.66 -9.24
N ARG A 585 -28.04 11.60 -8.41
CA ARG A 585 -27.22 12.74 -7.99
C ARG A 585 -25.91 12.80 -8.76
N ASP A 586 -25.17 11.71 -8.88
CA ASP A 586 -23.79 11.73 -9.37
C ASP A 586 -23.43 10.52 -10.26
N THR A 587 -22.66 10.78 -11.31
CA THR A 587 -21.98 9.76 -12.09
C THR A 587 -20.46 9.96 -12.01
N TYR A 588 -19.71 9.01 -11.43
CA TYR A 588 -18.25 9.11 -11.28
C TYR A 588 -17.56 7.75 -11.14
N LEU A 589 -16.29 7.74 -11.54
CA LEU A 589 -15.32 6.67 -11.27
C LEU A 589 -14.44 7.11 -10.08
N THR A 590 -14.18 6.23 -9.12
CA THR A 590 -13.33 6.56 -7.98
C THR A 590 -12.56 5.35 -7.45
N GLY A 591 -11.39 5.61 -6.90
CA GLY A 591 -10.67 4.71 -6.02
C GLY A 591 -11.41 4.36 -4.74
N GLU A 592 -11.42 3.07 -4.38
CA GLU A 592 -12.02 2.55 -3.14
C GLU A 592 -10.98 1.83 -2.25
N SER A 593 -9.75 1.68 -2.74
CA SER A 593 -8.58 1.24 -1.98
C SER A 593 -7.56 2.36 -1.83
N ASP A 594 -6.59 2.17 -0.93
CA ASP A 594 -5.41 3.03 -0.82
C ASP A 594 -4.74 3.25 -2.20
N HIS A 595 -4.23 4.47 -2.43
CA HIS A 595 -3.57 4.89 -3.67
C HIS A 595 -2.31 4.07 -4.02
N GLY A 596 -1.77 3.30 -3.06
CA GLY A 596 -0.74 2.30 -3.33
C GLY A 596 -1.22 1.07 -4.12
N MET A 597 -2.54 0.95 -4.40
CA MET A 597 -3.14 -0.08 -5.27
C MET A 597 -2.78 -1.52 -4.90
N GLY A 598 -2.51 -1.73 -3.61
CA GLY A 598 -2.10 -3.00 -3.04
C GLY A 598 -0.84 -3.60 -3.66
N MET A 599 0.07 -2.76 -4.15
CA MET A 599 1.33 -3.21 -4.77
C MET A 599 2.45 -3.32 -3.72
N THR A 600 3.14 -4.47 -3.69
CA THR A 600 4.47 -4.60 -3.08
C THR A 600 5.52 -4.56 -4.17
N VAL A 601 6.53 -3.73 -3.98
CA VAL A 601 7.57 -3.43 -4.97
C VAL A 601 8.93 -3.77 -4.38
N ILE A 602 9.76 -4.46 -5.15
CA ILE A 602 11.10 -4.90 -4.75
C ILE A 602 12.10 -4.32 -5.76
N GLY A 603 13.07 -3.56 -5.25
CA GLY A 603 14.12 -2.90 -6.03
C GLY A 603 14.95 -1.97 -5.15
N ALA A 604 15.83 -1.17 -5.75
CA ALA A 604 16.57 -0.13 -5.04
C ALA A 604 15.59 0.92 -4.46
N PRO A 605 15.84 1.48 -3.25
CA PRO A 605 14.90 2.40 -2.60
C PRO A 605 14.44 3.58 -3.47
N GLU A 606 15.36 4.20 -4.20
CA GLU A 606 15.10 5.32 -5.13
C GLU A 606 14.21 4.91 -6.31
N ASN A 607 14.40 3.68 -6.81
CA ASN A 607 13.60 3.14 -7.91
C ASN A 607 12.19 2.73 -7.43
N VAL A 608 12.09 2.24 -6.20
CA VAL A 608 10.79 1.94 -5.55
C VAL A 608 10.01 3.23 -5.33
N TRP A 609 10.66 4.29 -4.89
CA TRP A 609 10.04 5.62 -4.75
C TRP A 609 9.53 6.12 -6.10
N ALA A 610 10.38 6.11 -7.14
CA ALA A 610 10.02 6.58 -8.48
C ALA A 610 8.88 5.77 -9.11
N PHE A 611 8.87 4.45 -8.90
CA PHE A 611 7.77 3.58 -9.30
C PHE A 611 6.46 3.98 -8.62
N ARG A 612 6.46 4.17 -7.29
CA ARG A 612 5.27 4.55 -6.53
C ARG A 612 4.74 5.90 -6.98
N PHE A 613 5.63 6.85 -7.19
CA PHE A 613 5.29 8.17 -7.71
C PHE A 613 4.65 8.09 -9.08
N ALA A 614 5.28 7.42 -10.04
CA ALA A 614 4.73 7.29 -11.39
C ALA A 614 3.34 6.62 -11.40
N CYS A 615 3.16 5.53 -10.65
CA CYS A 615 1.89 4.81 -10.62
C CYS A 615 0.77 5.62 -9.95
N SER A 616 1.04 6.19 -8.78
CA SER A 616 0.05 6.96 -8.02
C SER A 616 -0.26 8.32 -8.65
N LEU A 617 0.69 8.91 -9.38
CA LEU A 617 0.46 10.10 -10.20
C LEU A 617 -0.46 9.80 -11.40
N ALA A 618 -0.28 8.65 -12.06
CA ALA A 618 -1.10 8.26 -13.20
C ALA A 618 -2.57 8.00 -12.82
N TYR A 619 -2.88 7.82 -11.53
CA TYR A 619 -4.20 7.49 -11.01
C TYR A 619 -5.29 8.46 -11.49
N SER A 620 -5.15 9.74 -11.14
CA SER A 620 -6.14 10.79 -11.43
C SER A 620 -6.28 11.07 -12.95
N PRO A 621 -5.21 11.19 -13.76
CA PRO A 621 -5.35 11.34 -15.21
C PRO A 621 -5.98 10.12 -15.89
N LEU A 622 -5.69 8.90 -15.43
CA LEU A 622 -6.32 7.69 -15.96
C LEU A 622 -7.83 7.64 -15.64
N GLU A 623 -8.27 8.10 -14.47
CA GLU A 623 -9.71 8.24 -14.18
C GLU A 623 -10.40 9.14 -15.21
N HIS A 624 -9.79 10.29 -15.52
CA HIS A 624 -10.29 11.18 -16.58
C HIS A 624 -10.34 10.48 -17.92
N TRP A 625 -9.25 9.82 -18.31
CA TRP A 625 -9.12 9.20 -19.61
C TRP A 625 -10.08 8.01 -19.81
N VAL A 626 -10.23 7.14 -18.80
CA VAL A 626 -11.17 6.02 -18.86
C VAL A 626 -12.60 6.54 -19.00
N MET A 627 -12.98 7.55 -18.20
CA MET A 627 -14.31 8.14 -18.26
C MET A 627 -14.57 8.88 -19.58
N SER A 628 -13.62 9.69 -20.07
CA SER A 628 -13.78 10.44 -21.32
C SER A 628 -13.78 9.53 -22.56
N SER A 629 -13.13 8.36 -22.49
CA SER A 629 -13.15 7.34 -23.55
C SER A 629 -14.54 6.72 -23.74
N ILE A 630 -15.32 6.58 -22.66
CA ILE A 630 -16.67 6.00 -22.71
C ILE A 630 -17.78 7.06 -22.77
N MET A 631 -17.47 8.29 -22.33
CA MET A 631 -18.30 9.48 -22.40
C MET A 631 -17.56 10.60 -23.15
N PRO A 632 -17.39 10.49 -24.49
CA PRO A 632 -16.74 11.53 -25.27
C PRO A 632 -17.56 12.80 -25.19
N VAL A 633 -16.91 13.84 -24.68
CA VAL A 633 -17.55 15.11 -24.42
C VAL A 633 -17.08 16.17 -25.40
N ASN A 634 -17.99 17.02 -25.86
CA ASN A 634 -17.61 18.19 -26.65
C ASN A 634 -17.04 19.25 -25.69
N MET A 635 -15.73 19.47 -25.76
CA MET A 635 -14.99 20.49 -24.97
C MET A 635 -15.40 21.95 -25.28
N THR A 636 -16.45 22.17 -26.07
CA THR A 636 -16.93 23.48 -26.52
C THR A 636 -18.13 24.02 -25.73
N SER A 637 -18.71 23.24 -24.81
CA SER A 637 -19.78 23.71 -23.94
C SER A 637 -19.19 24.24 -22.62
N PRO A 638 -19.29 25.56 -22.35
CA PRO A 638 -18.73 26.17 -21.15
C PRO A 638 -19.41 25.73 -19.83
N PHE A 639 -20.45 24.91 -19.88
CA PHE A 639 -21.31 24.61 -18.72
C PHE A 639 -21.62 23.12 -18.48
N THR A 640 -20.89 22.17 -19.09
CA THR A 640 -21.27 20.75 -18.91
C THR A 640 -20.17 19.75 -18.55
N LEU A 641 -18.88 20.10 -18.48
CA LEU A 641 -17.85 19.21 -17.91
C LEU A 641 -16.77 19.98 -17.17
N GLN A 642 -17.10 20.37 -15.95
CA GLN A 642 -16.08 20.69 -14.97
C GLN A 642 -15.64 19.38 -14.32
N VAL A 643 -14.38 19.00 -14.58
CA VAL A 643 -13.55 18.11 -13.76
C VAL A 643 -13.97 16.63 -13.74
N SER A 644 -13.35 15.80 -14.58
CA SER A 644 -13.53 14.34 -14.46
C SER A 644 -12.42 13.64 -13.65
N SER A 645 -11.47 14.40 -13.10
CA SER A 645 -10.54 13.97 -12.05
C SER A 645 -9.83 15.19 -11.45
N VAL A 646 -9.28 15.04 -10.25
CA VAL A 646 -8.64 16.12 -9.48
C VAL A 646 -7.58 16.84 -10.30
N THR A 647 -6.68 16.09 -10.93
CA THR A 647 -5.55 16.67 -11.68
C THR A 647 -6.05 17.55 -12.81
N ILE A 648 -6.99 17.04 -13.63
CA ILE A 648 -7.54 17.79 -14.77
C ILE A 648 -8.35 19.00 -14.32
N GLY A 649 -9.05 18.91 -13.18
CA GLY A 649 -9.77 20.04 -12.62
C GLY A 649 -8.87 21.17 -12.16
N LEU A 650 -7.76 20.83 -11.50
CA LEU A 650 -6.73 21.80 -11.14
C LEU A 650 -6.17 22.47 -12.40
N CYS A 651 -5.86 21.70 -13.46
CA CYS A 651 -5.41 22.28 -14.73
C CYS A 651 -6.39 23.32 -15.28
N TYR A 652 -7.68 22.98 -15.30
CA TYR A 652 -8.72 23.87 -15.82
C TYR A 652 -8.80 25.18 -15.01
N ARG A 653 -8.72 25.10 -13.69
CA ARG A 653 -8.76 26.28 -12.81
C ARG A 653 -7.55 27.18 -13.02
N ILE A 654 -6.36 26.59 -13.09
CA ILE A 654 -5.10 27.28 -13.38
C ILE A 654 -5.18 28.02 -14.72
N LEU A 655 -5.65 27.34 -15.77
CA LEU A 655 -5.79 27.95 -17.10
C LEU A 655 -6.90 29.02 -17.18
N ASN A 656 -7.77 29.13 -16.18
CA ASN A 656 -8.80 30.18 -16.09
C ASN A 656 -8.41 31.29 -15.10
N GLY A 657 -7.15 31.33 -14.66
CA GLY A 657 -6.60 32.39 -13.82
C GLY A 657 -6.87 32.25 -12.33
N GLU A 658 -7.33 31.08 -11.88
CA GLU A 658 -7.36 30.78 -10.45
C GLU A 658 -5.94 30.60 -9.91
N ILE A 659 -5.74 31.00 -8.65
CA ILE A 659 -4.44 31.02 -8.01
C ILE A 659 -4.23 29.70 -7.27
N PRO A 660 -3.30 28.83 -7.69
CA PRO A 660 -2.90 27.67 -6.90
C PRO A 660 -2.18 28.07 -5.61
N GLU A 661 -2.09 27.15 -4.68
CA GLU A 661 -1.21 27.24 -3.52
C GLU A 661 -0.54 25.88 -3.24
N MET A 662 0.64 25.95 -2.62
CA MET A 662 1.39 24.76 -2.21
C MET A 662 2.09 24.97 -0.88
N PHE A 663 1.93 24.01 0.04
CA PHE A 663 2.51 24.08 1.38
C PHE A 663 2.71 22.70 2.00
N MET A 664 3.59 22.61 3.01
CA MET A 664 3.75 21.41 3.82
C MET A 664 2.72 21.36 4.94
N SER A 665 2.04 20.23 5.10
CA SER A 665 1.12 20.00 6.22
C SER A 665 1.08 18.53 6.59
N ASN A 666 1.23 18.22 7.89
CA ASN A 666 1.21 16.86 8.42
C ASN A 666 2.15 15.86 7.69
N GLY A 667 3.32 16.33 7.23
CA GLY A 667 4.28 15.51 6.48
C GLY A 667 4.02 15.38 4.98
N TYR A 668 2.94 15.97 4.45
CA TYR A 668 2.57 15.96 3.03
C TYR A 668 2.82 17.31 2.37
N ILE A 669 3.16 17.29 1.09
CA ILE A 669 3.06 18.47 0.22
C ILE A 669 1.61 18.54 -0.26
N VAL A 670 0.92 19.62 0.08
CA VAL A 670 -0.47 19.91 -0.32
C VAL A 670 -0.45 20.81 -1.54
N PHE A 671 -1.24 20.49 -2.57
CA PHE A 671 -1.47 21.35 -3.74
C PHE A 671 -2.98 21.48 -4.00
N LYS A 672 -3.50 22.71 -3.92
CA LYS A 672 -4.91 23.06 -4.13
C LYS A 672 -5.06 24.46 -4.72
N MET A 673 -6.29 24.91 -4.96
CA MET A 673 -6.54 26.32 -5.30
C MET A 673 -6.76 27.13 -4.03
N LYS A 674 -6.21 28.36 -3.99
CA LYS A 674 -6.31 29.24 -2.84
C LYS A 674 -7.76 29.48 -2.41
N GLY A 675 -8.06 29.18 -1.15
CA GLY A 675 -9.40 29.32 -0.57
C GLY A 675 -10.45 28.34 -1.12
N LYS A 676 -10.03 27.22 -1.73
CA LYS A 676 -10.92 26.17 -2.24
C LYS A 676 -10.43 24.78 -1.84
N ASP A 677 -11.31 24.04 -1.16
CA ASP A 677 -11.00 22.74 -0.57
C ASP A 677 -11.66 21.57 -1.32
N ASP A 678 -11.88 21.75 -2.62
CA ASP A 678 -12.65 20.82 -3.45
C ASP A 678 -11.84 19.94 -4.39
N LEU A 679 -10.62 20.36 -4.74
CA LEU A 679 -9.66 19.60 -5.54
C LEU A 679 -8.28 19.70 -4.88
N ILE A 680 -7.78 18.59 -4.34
CA ILE A 680 -6.53 18.60 -3.58
C ILE A 680 -5.67 17.41 -4.00
N LEU A 681 -4.40 17.68 -4.30
CA LEU A 681 -3.36 16.67 -4.45
C LEU A 681 -2.44 16.68 -3.24
N LEU A 682 -2.11 15.50 -2.71
CA LEU A 682 -1.13 15.31 -1.65
C LEU A 682 0.02 14.46 -2.17
N LEU A 683 1.26 14.88 -1.95
CA LEU A 683 2.42 14.04 -2.12
C LEU A 683 3.01 13.68 -0.76
N ASP A 684 3.13 12.38 -0.51
CA ASP A 684 3.96 11.82 0.55
C ASP A 684 5.42 11.77 0.08
N PRO A 685 6.29 12.66 0.59
CA PRO A 685 7.66 12.72 0.11
C PRO A 685 8.52 11.55 0.60
N GLU A 686 8.13 10.86 1.69
CA GLU A 686 8.84 9.69 2.22
C GLU A 686 8.59 8.46 1.33
N THR A 687 7.33 8.24 0.92
CA THR A 687 6.94 7.03 0.19
C THR A 687 6.85 7.23 -1.32
N GLY A 688 6.74 8.47 -1.79
CA GLY A 688 6.50 8.84 -3.18
C GLY A 688 5.05 8.69 -3.62
N ILE A 689 4.11 8.41 -2.72
CA ILE A 689 2.70 8.23 -3.08
C ILE A 689 2.02 9.60 -3.26
N VAL A 690 1.43 9.79 -4.44
CA VAL A 690 0.51 10.88 -4.75
C VAL A 690 -0.92 10.43 -4.44
N ARG A 691 -1.69 11.27 -3.74
CA ARG A 691 -3.09 11.05 -3.41
C ARG A 691 -3.92 12.18 -3.96
N ASP A 692 -5.10 11.86 -4.46
CA ASP A 692 -6.06 12.87 -4.88
C ASP A 692 -7.35 12.78 -4.06
N ILE A 693 -8.00 13.93 -3.89
CA ILE A 693 -9.30 14.01 -3.25
C ILE A 693 -10.14 15.09 -3.92
N MET A 694 -11.40 14.73 -4.20
CA MET A 694 -12.41 15.60 -4.77
C MET A 694 -13.64 15.62 -3.88
N THR A 695 -14.12 16.81 -3.50
CA THR A 695 -15.32 16.95 -2.66
C THR A 695 -16.56 17.42 -3.43
N SER A 696 -16.38 17.89 -4.67
CA SER A 696 -17.47 18.28 -5.57
C SER A 696 -17.50 17.37 -6.81
N LEU A 697 -18.54 16.56 -6.92
CA LEU A 697 -18.77 15.64 -8.04
C LEU A 697 -19.92 16.16 -8.90
N CYS A 698 -19.81 16.00 -10.22
CA CYS A 698 -20.84 16.37 -11.18
C CYS A 698 -21.06 15.24 -12.19
N GLY A 699 -22.29 14.77 -12.34
CA GLY A 699 -22.69 13.99 -13.52
C GLY A 699 -24.16 13.59 -13.54
N VAL A 700 -24.83 13.65 -14.69
CA VAL A 700 -25.98 12.78 -15.03
C VAL A 700 -25.62 12.11 -16.34
N TYR A 701 -25.22 10.85 -16.28
CA TYR A 701 -24.98 10.02 -17.46
C TYR A 701 -25.50 8.62 -17.22
N CYS A 702 -26.59 8.24 -17.88
CA CYS A 702 -27.06 6.87 -17.76
C CYS A 702 -26.11 5.92 -18.51
N PHE A 703 -25.57 4.90 -17.82
CA PHE A 703 -24.87 3.74 -18.40
C PHE A 703 -25.79 2.85 -19.28
N HIS A 704 -26.69 3.48 -20.03
CA HIS A 704 -27.50 2.89 -21.07
C HIS A 704 -26.61 2.28 -22.16
N ASP A 705 -27.20 1.41 -22.97
CA ASP A 705 -26.52 0.54 -23.95
C ASP A 705 -25.24 1.07 -24.57
N GLN A 706 -25.27 2.32 -25.07
CA GLN A 706 -24.16 2.93 -25.78
C GLN A 706 -22.91 3.16 -24.90
N ILE A 707 -23.07 3.60 -23.65
CA ILE A 707 -21.93 3.83 -22.75
C ILE A 707 -21.31 2.48 -22.38
N THR A 708 -22.14 1.48 -22.07
CA THR A 708 -21.66 0.11 -21.82
C THR A 708 -20.97 -0.47 -23.06
N ASP A 709 -21.51 -0.26 -24.26
CA ASP A 709 -20.89 -0.72 -25.51
C ASP A 709 -19.56 -0.01 -25.77
N ARG A 710 -19.38 1.24 -25.36
CA ARG A 710 -18.09 1.93 -25.39
C ARG A 710 -17.11 1.38 -24.35
N SER A 711 -17.54 1.03 -23.14
CA SER A 711 -16.69 0.30 -22.19
C SER A 711 -16.21 -1.03 -22.76
N ILE A 712 -17.07 -1.75 -23.49
CA ILE A 712 -16.68 -2.97 -24.22
C ILE A 712 -15.64 -2.67 -25.30
N GLN A 713 -15.83 -1.61 -26.08
CA GLN A 713 -14.86 -1.21 -27.13
C GLN A 713 -13.51 -0.82 -26.53
N LEU A 714 -13.51 -0.10 -25.41
CA LEU A 714 -12.29 0.25 -24.68
C LEU A 714 -11.57 -0.99 -24.13
N ALA A 715 -12.32 -1.94 -23.57
CA ALA A 715 -11.78 -3.21 -23.13
C ALA A 715 -11.15 -4.01 -24.29
N GLU A 716 -11.75 -3.96 -25.49
CA GLU A 716 -11.22 -4.60 -26.69
C GLU A 716 -9.95 -3.92 -27.20
N SER A 717 -9.85 -2.59 -27.15
CA SER A 717 -8.65 -1.85 -27.59
C SER A 717 -7.46 -2.08 -26.66
N LEU A 718 -7.68 -2.09 -25.34
CA LEU A 718 -6.63 -2.31 -24.33
C LEU A 718 -5.98 -3.70 -24.38
N LYS A 719 -6.60 -4.66 -25.05
CA LYS A 719 -6.08 -6.04 -25.24
C LYS A 719 -5.21 -6.21 -26.48
N SER A 720 -5.25 -5.26 -27.41
CA SER A 720 -4.51 -5.37 -28.67
C SER A 720 -3.01 -5.11 -28.45
N ASN A 721 -2.13 -5.77 -29.23
CA ASN A 721 -0.67 -5.62 -29.12
C ASN A 721 -0.25 -4.15 -29.01
N LEU A 722 0.93 -3.88 -28.41
CA LEU A 722 1.57 -2.57 -28.19
C LEU A 722 1.43 -1.53 -29.33
N ASN A 723 1.14 -1.93 -30.57
CA ASN A 723 1.02 -1.07 -31.74
C ASN A 723 -0.40 -0.51 -32.02
N VAL A 724 -1.41 -0.82 -31.21
CA VAL A 724 -2.81 -0.32 -31.40
C VAL A 724 -3.39 0.23 -30.08
N ARG A 725 -2.51 0.62 -29.14
CA ARG A 725 -2.93 1.28 -27.90
C ARG A 725 -3.43 2.70 -28.19
N PRO A 726 -4.37 3.24 -27.39
CA PRO A 726 -4.80 4.63 -27.55
C PRO A 726 -3.66 5.60 -27.21
N ASP A 727 -3.37 6.54 -28.10
CA ASP A 727 -2.27 7.52 -27.96
C ASP A 727 -2.34 8.29 -26.63
N ASP A 728 -3.53 8.66 -26.16
CA ASP A 728 -3.72 9.40 -24.90
C ASP A 728 -3.34 8.57 -23.66
N TYR A 729 -3.53 7.24 -23.68
CA TYR A 729 -3.12 6.37 -22.59
C TYR A 729 -1.59 6.28 -22.51
N ASP A 730 -0.94 6.04 -23.64
CA ASP A 730 0.53 5.93 -23.69
C ASP A 730 1.15 7.27 -23.27
N SER A 731 0.55 8.38 -23.70
CA SER A 731 0.93 9.73 -23.29
C SER A 731 0.85 9.97 -21.77
N ILE A 732 -0.23 9.53 -21.10
CA ILE A 732 -0.36 9.60 -19.63
C ILE A 732 0.71 8.75 -18.94
N SER A 733 0.90 7.53 -19.43
CA SER A 733 1.91 6.60 -18.91
C SER A 733 3.32 7.19 -19.01
N ASP A 734 3.68 7.68 -20.19
CA ASP A 734 5.00 8.24 -20.49
C ASP A 734 5.30 9.47 -19.64
N VAL A 735 4.35 10.41 -19.50
CA VAL A 735 4.53 11.59 -18.65
C VAL A 735 4.71 11.22 -17.18
N SER A 736 3.92 10.28 -16.68
CA SER A 736 4.00 9.85 -15.28
C SER A 736 5.35 9.18 -14.99
N ILE A 737 5.81 8.33 -15.92
CA ILE A 737 7.10 7.65 -15.84
C ILE A 737 8.27 8.64 -16.04
N SER A 738 8.16 9.63 -16.93
CA SER A 738 9.21 10.62 -17.14
C SER A 738 9.41 11.48 -15.90
N LEU A 739 8.30 11.90 -15.26
CA LEU A 739 8.36 12.66 -14.00
C LEU A 739 8.93 11.81 -12.86
N GLY A 740 8.57 10.53 -12.77
CA GLY A 740 9.19 9.59 -11.83
C GLY A 740 10.68 9.40 -12.09
N SER A 741 11.10 9.35 -13.36
CA SER A 741 12.51 9.24 -13.74
C SER A 741 13.31 10.45 -13.29
N ILE A 742 12.72 11.65 -13.39
CA ILE A 742 13.35 12.87 -12.86
C ILE A 742 13.66 12.72 -11.38
N VAL A 743 12.73 12.20 -10.59
CA VAL A 743 12.99 12.04 -9.16
C VAL A 743 13.98 10.91 -8.86
N ALA A 744 13.93 9.80 -9.62
CA ALA A 744 14.88 8.69 -9.48
C ALA A 744 16.35 9.12 -9.68
N MET A 745 16.60 10.07 -10.58
CA MET A 745 17.94 10.54 -10.94
C MET A 745 18.72 11.17 -9.78
N PHE A 746 18.05 11.66 -8.75
CA PHE A 746 18.71 12.41 -7.68
C PHE A 746 19.19 11.51 -6.50
N GLY A 747 18.80 10.23 -6.44
CA GLY A 747 19.28 9.26 -5.45
C GLY A 747 18.94 9.59 -3.98
N THR A 748 19.88 9.29 -3.07
CA THR A 748 19.80 9.61 -1.63
C THR A 748 21.01 10.43 -1.20
N ALA A 749 20.81 11.50 -0.43
CA ALA A 749 21.87 12.27 0.22
C ALA A 749 21.94 11.88 1.71
N VAL A 750 23.15 11.75 2.25
CA VAL A 750 23.33 11.52 3.70
C VAL A 750 23.75 12.84 4.35
N SER A 751 22.96 13.32 5.32
CA SER A 751 23.29 14.49 6.14
C SER A 751 23.06 14.15 7.61
N GLU A 752 24.04 14.46 8.48
CA GLU A 752 23.97 14.26 9.94
C GLU A 752 23.55 12.84 10.38
N GLY A 753 23.92 11.81 9.62
CA GLY A 753 23.58 10.42 9.93
C GLY A 753 22.15 9.99 9.57
N LYS A 754 21.39 10.85 8.88
CA LYS A 754 20.11 10.49 8.25
C LYS A 754 20.29 10.38 6.73
N THR A 755 19.75 9.30 6.15
CA THR A 755 19.56 9.16 4.71
C THR A 755 18.32 9.96 4.32
N ILE A 756 18.51 11.05 3.57
CA ILE A 756 17.43 11.87 3.00
C ILE A 756 17.32 11.45 1.53
N VAL A 757 16.13 11.09 1.06
CA VAL A 757 15.91 10.95 -0.38
C VAL A 757 15.93 12.36 -0.96
N THR A 758 16.85 12.67 -1.89
CA THR A 758 16.93 14.00 -2.52
C THR A 758 15.67 14.39 -3.28
N ALA A 759 14.78 13.42 -3.52
CA ALA A 759 13.39 13.58 -3.91
C ALA A 759 12.63 14.63 -3.07
N GLU A 760 12.85 14.70 -1.75
CA GLU A 760 12.21 15.66 -0.84
C GLU A 760 12.49 17.12 -1.22
N LEU A 761 13.62 17.39 -1.87
CA LEU A 761 14.09 18.74 -2.17
C LEU A 761 13.52 19.28 -3.50
N LEU A 762 13.28 18.40 -4.48
CA LEU A 762 12.80 18.76 -5.83
C LEU A 762 11.34 18.40 -6.07
N SER A 763 10.76 17.52 -5.25
CA SER A 763 9.36 17.14 -5.36
C SER A 763 8.39 18.33 -5.36
N PRO A 764 8.59 19.43 -4.59
CA PRO A 764 7.69 20.59 -4.67
C PRO A 764 7.74 21.25 -6.05
N LEU A 765 8.93 21.36 -6.64
CA LEU A 765 9.19 21.92 -7.97
C LEU A 765 8.50 21.12 -9.09
N LEU A 766 8.61 19.80 -9.02
CA LEU A 766 8.01 18.90 -10.02
C LEU A 766 6.50 18.81 -9.84
N PHE A 767 6.03 18.77 -8.60
CA PHE A 767 4.61 18.65 -8.27
C PHE A 767 3.79 19.84 -8.77
N LEU A 768 4.37 21.05 -8.77
CA LEU A 768 3.77 22.26 -9.36
C LEU A 768 3.55 22.18 -10.88
N LEU A 769 4.43 21.48 -11.59
CA LEU A 769 4.40 21.38 -13.05
C LEU A 769 3.54 20.23 -13.56
N ILE A 770 3.17 19.29 -12.68
CA ILE A 770 2.37 18.11 -12.99
C ILE A 770 1.08 18.46 -13.74
N PRO A 771 0.20 19.35 -13.24
CA PRO A 771 -1.07 19.61 -13.90
C PRO A 771 -0.85 20.17 -15.31
N LEU A 772 0.08 21.11 -15.46
CA LEU A 772 0.38 21.74 -16.75
C LEU A 772 0.97 20.74 -17.74
N LYS A 773 1.90 19.88 -17.31
CA LYS A 773 2.55 18.90 -18.19
C LYS A 773 1.58 17.83 -18.67
N ILE A 774 0.72 17.33 -17.77
CA ILE A 774 -0.33 16.36 -18.12
C ILE A 774 -1.32 17.00 -19.09
N LEU A 775 -1.72 18.25 -18.87
CA LEU A 775 -2.67 18.91 -19.75
C LEU A 775 -2.08 19.23 -21.13
N ASP A 776 -0.84 19.72 -21.22
CA ASP A 776 -0.21 19.97 -22.52
C ASP A 776 -0.03 18.68 -23.31
N THR A 777 0.16 17.56 -22.61
CA THR A 777 0.24 16.24 -23.23
C THR A 777 -1.12 15.79 -23.78
N LEU A 778 -2.20 15.92 -23.01
CA LEU A 778 -3.57 15.52 -23.42
C LEU A 778 -4.22 16.51 -24.38
N LYS A 779 -3.87 17.79 -24.29
CA LYS A 779 -4.39 18.88 -25.14
C LYS A 779 -3.27 19.87 -25.50
N PRO A 780 -2.41 19.51 -26.47
CA PRO A 780 -1.30 20.35 -26.91
C PRO A 780 -1.76 21.75 -27.33
N GLY A 781 -1.06 22.78 -26.83
CA GLY A 781 -1.33 24.18 -27.17
C GLY A 781 -2.42 24.87 -26.33
N SER A 782 -3.01 24.17 -25.36
CA SER A 782 -3.99 24.72 -24.41
C SER A 782 -3.42 25.84 -23.53
N ILE A 783 -2.17 25.69 -23.09
CA ILE A 783 -1.43 26.72 -22.33
C ILE A 783 -1.28 27.97 -23.19
N ALA A 784 -0.74 27.82 -24.41
CA ALA A 784 -0.52 28.94 -25.33
C ALA A 784 -1.83 29.64 -25.73
N GLU A 785 -2.95 28.90 -25.82
CA GLU A 785 -4.27 29.48 -26.03
C GLU A 785 -4.72 30.33 -24.84
N SER A 786 -4.59 29.81 -23.62
CA SER A 786 -4.94 30.56 -22.40
C SER A 786 -4.09 31.82 -22.22
N GLU A 787 -2.78 31.73 -22.49
CA GLU A 787 -1.86 32.88 -22.48
C GLU A 787 -2.25 33.93 -23.53
N ARG A 788 -2.57 33.51 -24.76
CA ARG A 788 -3.06 34.43 -25.81
C ARG A 788 -4.37 35.13 -25.41
N ASN A 789 -5.23 34.45 -24.67
CA ASN A 789 -6.49 35.00 -24.18
C ASN A 789 -6.32 35.84 -22.90
N GLY A 790 -5.12 35.92 -22.34
CA GLY A 790 -4.83 36.67 -21.12
C GLY A 790 -5.43 36.05 -19.84
N LEU A 791 -5.78 34.76 -19.88
CA LEU A 791 -6.39 34.03 -18.76
C LEU A 791 -5.34 33.38 -17.85
N PHE A 792 -4.17 33.05 -18.40
CA PHE A 792 -3.05 32.44 -17.69
C PHE A 792 -1.73 33.14 -18.05
N ASN A 793 -0.79 33.19 -17.11
CA ASN A 793 0.57 33.68 -17.35
C ASN A 793 1.56 32.72 -16.69
N SER A 794 2.32 31.98 -17.50
CA SER A 794 3.29 30.99 -17.05
C SER A 794 4.38 31.58 -16.14
N THR A 795 4.86 32.80 -16.43
CA THR A 795 5.87 33.51 -15.62
C THR A 795 5.36 33.85 -14.21
N ASN A 796 4.08 34.24 -14.10
CA ASN A 796 3.45 34.61 -12.82
C ASN A 796 2.86 33.41 -12.06
N TYR A 797 2.81 32.22 -12.67
CA TYR A 797 2.33 31.00 -12.03
C TYR A 797 3.38 30.38 -11.10
N ILE A 798 4.62 30.23 -11.59
CA ILE A 798 5.66 29.49 -10.86
C ILE A 798 6.24 30.31 -9.70
N LEU A 799 6.53 31.59 -9.93
CA LEU A 799 7.29 32.42 -9.00
C LEU A 799 6.59 32.62 -7.63
N PRO A 800 5.30 32.97 -7.54
CA PRO A 800 4.62 33.13 -6.25
C PRO A 800 4.50 31.82 -5.46
N LEU A 801 4.29 30.70 -6.15
CA LEU A 801 4.20 29.37 -5.55
C LEU A 801 5.53 28.93 -4.93
N MET A 802 6.65 29.22 -5.60
CA MET A 802 7.99 28.98 -5.06
C MET A 802 8.26 29.81 -3.82
N SER A 803 7.87 31.09 -3.83
CA SER A 803 7.99 31.97 -2.67
C SER A 803 7.11 31.55 -1.50
N GLN A 804 5.92 30.98 -1.76
CA GLN A 804 5.02 30.46 -0.73
C GLN A 804 5.63 29.23 -0.03
N TYR A 805 6.34 28.36 -0.77
CA TYR A 805 6.94 27.15 -0.21
C TYR A 805 8.29 27.38 0.47
N TRP A 806 9.22 28.11 -0.16
CA TRP A 806 10.58 28.33 0.37
C TRP A 806 10.78 29.67 1.09
N GLY A 807 9.79 30.56 1.07
CA GLY A 807 9.93 31.94 1.54
C GLY A 807 10.69 32.84 0.56
N GLU A 808 10.73 34.16 0.83
CA GLU A 808 11.38 35.16 -0.03
C GLU A 808 12.89 34.94 -0.22
N SER A 809 13.54 34.18 0.67
CA SER A 809 14.96 33.84 0.57
C SER A 809 15.27 32.73 -0.45
N GLY A 810 14.26 32.02 -0.96
CA GLY A 810 14.42 30.89 -1.87
C GLY A 810 15.15 29.68 -1.24
N PRO A 811 15.41 28.62 -2.03
CA PRO A 811 16.16 27.45 -1.56
C PRO A 811 17.62 27.79 -1.27
N SER A 812 18.23 27.09 -0.30
CA SER A 812 19.58 27.38 0.21
C SER A 812 20.69 27.18 -0.84
N GLN A 813 21.85 27.83 -0.68
CA GLN A 813 23.01 27.64 -1.57
C GLN A 813 23.43 26.16 -1.67
N TRP A 814 23.35 25.43 -0.55
CA TRP A 814 23.63 24.00 -0.48
C TRP A 814 22.69 23.17 -1.40
N PHE A 815 21.42 23.56 -1.52
CA PHE A 815 20.48 22.92 -2.44
C PHE A 815 20.94 23.08 -3.89
N TRP A 816 21.37 24.28 -4.28
CA TRP A 816 21.84 24.56 -5.63
C TRP A 816 23.12 23.79 -5.98
N ASP A 817 24.04 23.68 -5.02
CA ASP A 817 25.28 22.92 -5.18
C ASP A 817 24.97 21.42 -5.35
N THR A 818 24.02 20.88 -4.58
CA THR A 818 23.59 19.48 -4.66
C THR A 818 22.85 19.15 -5.97
N LEU A 819 21.97 20.04 -6.42
CA LEU A 819 21.28 19.94 -7.71
C LEU A 819 22.30 19.89 -8.86
N LYS A 820 23.29 20.79 -8.82
CA LYS A 820 24.36 20.86 -9.81
C LYS A 820 25.20 19.58 -9.85
N GLU A 821 25.69 19.11 -8.70
CA GLU A 821 26.48 17.87 -8.61
C GLU A 821 25.71 16.65 -9.16
N SER A 822 24.42 16.56 -8.87
CA SER A 822 23.57 15.46 -9.33
C SER A 822 23.36 15.48 -10.84
N LEU A 823 23.14 16.66 -11.43
CA LEU A 823 23.02 16.85 -12.87
C LEU A 823 24.35 16.54 -13.60
N GLU A 824 25.47 16.95 -13.02
CA GLU A 824 26.81 16.66 -13.55
C GLU A 824 27.11 15.15 -13.53
N LYS A 825 26.72 14.44 -12.46
CA LYS A 825 26.85 12.98 -12.34
C LYS A 825 25.99 12.25 -13.37
N TYR A 826 24.71 12.62 -13.50
CA TYR A 826 23.80 12.02 -14.49
C TYR A 826 24.33 12.19 -15.91
N TYR A 827 24.83 13.39 -16.25
CA TYR A 827 25.43 13.65 -17.55
C TYR A 827 26.66 12.77 -17.84
N HIS A 828 27.48 12.52 -16.82
CA HIS A 828 28.64 11.65 -16.89
C HIS A 828 28.29 10.17 -17.11
N ASP A 829 27.17 9.70 -16.57
CA ASP A 829 26.76 8.29 -16.65
C ASP A 829 26.10 7.93 -18.01
N ILE A 830 25.58 8.91 -18.75
CA ILE A 830 24.86 8.68 -20.03
C ILE A 830 25.65 9.05 -21.30
N THR A 831 26.84 9.66 -21.19
CA THR A 831 27.70 9.92 -22.36
C THR A 831 28.65 8.75 -22.64
N PRO A 832 28.72 8.19 -23.87
CA PRO A 832 29.68 7.13 -24.18
C PRO A 832 31.09 7.69 -24.23
N SER A 833 32.00 7.04 -23.51
CA SER A 833 33.47 7.15 -23.50
C SER A 833 34.12 8.54 -23.73
N GLN A 834 35.04 8.86 -22.84
CA GLN A 834 35.94 10.03 -22.78
C GLN A 834 36.60 10.52 -24.11
N SER A 835 36.49 9.80 -25.24
CA SER A 835 37.08 10.18 -26.53
C SER A 835 36.27 11.17 -27.38
N ASP A 836 34.98 11.37 -27.08
CA ASP A 836 34.15 12.34 -27.82
C ASP A 836 34.24 13.76 -27.24
N LEU A 837 34.73 13.89 -25.99
CA LEU A 837 34.88 15.16 -25.26
C LEU A 837 35.99 16.07 -25.81
N GLU A 838 36.97 15.56 -26.56
CA GLU A 838 38.12 16.36 -27.02
C GLU A 838 37.89 17.09 -28.36
N LYS A 839 36.76 16.89 -29.05
CA LYS A 839 36.52 17.50 -30.36
C LYS A 839 35.65 18.74 -30.38
N GLU A 840 34.96 19.06 -29.30
CA GLU A 840 34.15 20.29 -29.21
C GLU A 840 34.42 21.03 -27.91
N GLN A 841 35.59 21.67 -27.81
CA GLN A 841 35.70 22.89 -27.03
C GLN A 841 35.52 24.10 -27.96
N PRO A 842 34.42 24.86 -27.85
CA PRO A 842 34.41 26.25 -28.23
C PRO A 842 34.53 27.11 -26.96
N ALA A 843 35.67 27.76 -26.83
CA ALA A 843 35.83 28.92 -25.95
C ALA A 843 34.86 30.03 -26.40
N ASN A 844 33.71 30.18 -25.73
CA ASN A 844 32.93 31.42 -25.59
C ASN A 844 31.66 31.15 -24.74
N PHE A 845 31.80 31.23 -23.41
CA PHE A 845 30.71 31.03 -22.45
C PHE A 845 29.94 32.33 -22.10
N MET A 846 29.97 33.37 -22.93
CA MET A 846 29.29 34.66 -22.64
C MET A 846 28.70 35.34 -23.90
N GLY A 847 27.58 34.83 -24.42
CA GLY A 847 26.82 35.47 -25.51
C GLY A 847 25.39 34.95 -25.65
N SER A 848 24.42 35.86 -25.75
CA SER A 848 22.97 35.64 -25.64
C SER A 848 22.24 35.19 -26.92
N SER A 849 22.81 34.28 -27.72
CA SER A 849 22.12 33.77 -28.92
C SER A 849 22.17 32.25 -29.03
N MET A 850 20.98 31.62 -29.08
CA MET A 850 20.79 30.20 -29.39
C MET A 850 21.37 29.86 -30.77
N THR A 851 22.19 28.82 -30.86
CA THR A 851 22.55 28.16 -32.13
C THR A 851 21.60 26.98 -32.41
N PRO A 852 21.49 26.50 -33.67
CA PRO A 852 20.48 25.54 -34.11
C PRO A 852 20.62 24.11 -33.56
N ASP A 853 21.74 23.79 -32.91
CA ASP A 853 22.13 22.41 -32.57
C ASP A 853 22.05 22.12 -31.05
N GLY A 854 21.02 22.62 -30.36
CA GLY A 854 20.51 22.05 -29.11
C GLY A 854 21.46 21.82 -27.91
N ASN A 855 22.70 22.31 -27.92
CA ASN A 855 23.66 22.04 -26.87
C ASN A 855 23.52 22.99 -25.67
N PHE A 856 23.57 22.37 -24.48
CA PHE A 856 23.37 22.89 -23.13
C PHE A 856 23.95 24.29 -22.84
N MET A 857 23.15 25.13 -22.18
CA MET A 857 23.65 26.23 -21.35
C MET A 857 23.29 25.97 -19.88
N ILE A 858 24.30 25.70 -19.05
CA ILE A 858 24.19 25.87 -17.59
C ILE A 858 24.32 27.37 -17.33
N PHE A 859 23.25 28.02 -16.90
CA PHE A 859 23.29 29.43 -16.53
C PHE A 859 24.07 29.58 -15.21
N VAL A 860 25.24 30.22 -15.28
CA VAL A 860 25.97 30.67 -14.10
C VAL A 860 25.27 31.94 -13.57
N TYR A 861 24.98 31.92 -12.27
CA TYR A 861 24.27 32.98 -11.54
C TYR A 861 24.84 34.38 -11.78
N GLY A 862 23.93 35.33 -12.04
CA GLY A 862 24.19 36.76 -12.13
C GLY A 862 22.88 37.55 -12.02
N GLY A 863 22.50 37.89 -10.78
CA GLY A 863 21.46 38.82 -10.32
C GLY A 863 20.41 39.33 -11.31
N ASP A 864 19.29 38.61 -11.42
CA ASP A 864 17.92 39.14 -11.58
C ASP A 864 16.92 37.97 -11.42
N GLU A 865 15.85 38.14 -10.64
CA GLU A 865 14.88 37.08 -10.30
C GLU A 865 14.19 36.48 -11.55
N GLU A 866 13.85 37.29 -12.55
CA GLU A 866 13.26 36.82 -13.82
C GLU A 866 14.22 35.91 -14.62
N MET A 867 15.53 36.15 -14.54
CA MET A 867 16.54 35.40 -15.28
C MET A 867 16.82 34.03 -14.63
N ILE A 868 16.67 33.94 -13.31
CA ILE A 868 16.75 32.70 -12.53
C ILE A 868 15.58 31.78 -12.90
N VAL A 869 14.36 32.30 -12.94
CA VAL A 869 13.15 31.52 -13.28
C VAL A 869 13.15 31.04 -14.73
N GLY A 870 13.53 31.90 -15.68
CA GLY A 870 13.67 31.50 -17.09
C GLY A 870 14.70 30.37 -17.29
N SER A 871 15.75 30.36 -16.47
CA SER A 871 16.77 29.29 -16.47
C SER A 871 16.26 28.00 -15.83
N ILE A 872 15.44 28.08 -14.77
CA ILE A 872 14.79 26.93 -14.12
C ILE A 872 13.80 26.25 -15.06
N ILE A 873 12.91 27.02 -15.71
CA ILE A 873 11.93 26.49 -16.67
C ILE A 873 12.65 25.78 -17.83
N LYS A 874 13.67 26.42 -18.42
CA LYS A 874 14.45 25.81 -19.51
C LYS A 874 15.23 24.58 -19.07
N SER A 875 15.78 24.58 -17.85
CA SER A 875 16.50 23.42 -17.31
C SER A 875 15.56 22.24 -17.05
N LEU A 876 14.35 22.49 -16.55
CA LEU A 876 13.32 21.47 -16.35
C LEU A 876 12.73 20.98 -17.69
N GLU A 877 12.50 21.87 -18.65
CA GLU A 877 12.11 21.53 -20.02
C GLU A 877 13.18 20.66 -20.70
N LEU A 878 14.46 21.02 -20.59
CA LEU A 878 15.59 20.21 -21.08
C LEU A 878 15.64 18.84 -20.39
N LEU A 879 15.42 18.79 -19.07
CA LEU A 879 15.35 17.54 -18.30
C LEU A 879 14.19 16.63 -18.75
N LEU A 880 13.03 17.22 -19.03
CA LEU A 880 11.84 16.54 -19.55
C LEU A 880 12.06 16.04 -20.99
N ILE A 881 12.73 16.81 -21.84
CA ILE A 881 13.07 16.43 -23.22
C ILE A 881 14.10 15.28 -23.22
N MET A 882 15.09 15.31 -22.33
CA MET A 882 16.10 14.24 -22.19
C MET A 882 15.51 12.93 -21.67
N SER A 883 14.56 12.98 -20.75
CA SER A 883 13.91 11.78 -20.19
C SER A 883 12.91 11.13 -21.16
N ALA A 884 12.29 11.91 -22.05
CA ALA A 884 11.40 11.42 -23.10
C ALA A 884 12.13 10.86 -24.35
N GLY A 885 13.43 11.11 -24.50
CA GLY A 885 14.25 10.69 -25.65
C GLY A 885 15.08 9.40 -25.45
N LEU A 886 14.85 8.65 -24.37
CA LEU A 886 15.62 7.45 -23.97
C LEU A 886 14.78 6.18 -23.88
#